data_AF-A0A556C991-F1
#
_entry.id   AF-A0A556C991-F1
#
_cell.length_a   1.000
_cell.length_b   1.000
_cell.length_c   1.000
_cell.angle_alpha   90.00
_cell.angle_beta   90.00
_cell.angle_gamma   90.00
#
_symmetry.space_group_name_H-M   'P 1'
#
loop_
_entity.id
_entity.type
_entity.pdbx_description
1 polymer ?
#
loop_
_entity_poly.entity_id
_entity_poly.type
_entity_poly.pdbx_seq_one_letter_code
_entity_poly.pdbx_strand_id
1 'polypeptide(L)'
;MSDTDQTQVSLVTALERSNELMAEPNADLSLAVQKISGELRDVSWSSLACRVLFRCAVLEGSSNRARFVSLVLSARGHVETARLLADHGASSGAKPWQRRRLAEICDIPASVDPAASSRGRFCLEVVDDGQVRMSEGPVSEAGVLAPVDNHCEREGAPSVPDTGWLPDLITALDREPIGIHHDVLTIKIGNGEHALRSLRSVLPAIQLLPVVPVLLASSATAVPDIIESLISIRADSLSPVIAAPTHSGEYGLITAGGGELLDAGPTEDLVLGTVDDVVSVASAVGLLDLYDSPVLNTQRAGLVESFRTESAALLPVQNSTRAFSRALRFRGTSRTTSQLRARLMEHLVASGFSDEAQALLNTALPSVRDRVRGALSMRSVPAQGHHEFESVDTFAGPVPAESSTYTIAVGGLPVDLRFDDRGFDTTVVFFHPAITKAVKRFPLFSGATFSEHLKANRLFVSDPSLYVDQRLKLGWYAGNKHQPKLQDDLAAIISKFVAPEQRLIFFGASGGGFASLFYSTKFPGSIAVPVNPQTMIGAYVPAIVNRYLSYAWDGSALDEIPVCTDVRGLYQNPVDNVVVYVQNSGDSDHMDNHYAPFMDALPKDHRVSSLLVDAGEGHVPPPRDQLGQILEEVICGAFPGERP
;
A
#
# COMPACT_ATOMS: atom_id res chain seq x y z
N MET A 1 0.42 -29.54 -43.72
CA MET A 1 -0.06 -28.83 -42.52
C MET A 1 -1.48 -28.37 -42.78
N SER A 2 -2.38 -28.64 -41.85
CA SER A 2 -3.75 -28.13 -41.91
C SER A 2 -3.77 -26.61 -41.68
N ASP A 3 -4.84 -25.90 -42.07
CA ASP A 3 -5.00 -24.46 -41.77
C ASP A 3 -4.85 -24.17 -40.26
N THR A 4 -5.30 -25.11 -39.41
CA THR A 4 -5.16 -25.06 -37.95
C THR A 4 -3.70 -25.12 -37.49
N ASP A 5 -2.86 -25.96 -38.13
CA ASP A 5 -1.43 -26.03 -37.82
C ASP A 5 -0.71 -24.72 -38.19
N GLN A 6 -1.14 -24.06 -39.27
CA GLN A 6 -0.54 -22.82 -39.73
C GLN A 6 -0.91 -21.62 -38.85
N THR A 7 -2.14 -21.60 -38.31
CA THR A 7 -2.56 -20.60 -37.30
C THR A 7 -1.83 -20.78 -35.97
N GLN A 8 -1.62 -22.02 -35.53
CA GLN A 8 -0.90 -22.34 -34.30
C GLN A 8 0.55 -21.86 -34.36
N VAL A 9 1.24 -22.14 -35.47
CA VAL A 9 2.62 -21.71 -35.71
C VAL A 9 2.73 -20.18 -35.68
N SER A 10 1.75 -19.47 -36.26
CA SER A 10 1.74 -18.00 -36.24
C SER A 10 1.61 -17.42 -34.83
N LEU A 11 0.83 -18.06 -33.93
CA LEU A 11 0.68 -17.62 -32.54
C LEU A 11 1.98 -17.80 -31.76
N VAL A 12 2.59 -18.99 -31.86
CA VAL A 12 3.86 -19.31 -31.19
C VAL A 12 4.95 -18.33 -31.60
N THR A 13 5.15 -18.13 -32.92
CA THR A 13 6.15 -17.19 -33.43
C THR A 13 5.92 -15.75 -32.96
N ALA A 14 4.66 -15.30 -32.87
CA ALA A 14 4.33 -13.95 -32.41
C ALA A 14 4.65 -13.75 -30.91
N LEU A 15 4.40 -14.77 -30.08
CA LEU A 15 4.72 -14.74 -28.65
C LEU A 15 6.22 -14.83 -28.39
N GLU A 16 6.95 -15.65 -29.14
CA GLU A 16 8.42 -15.74 -29.07
C GLU A 16 9.07 -14.39 -29.39
N ARG A 17 8.68 -13.75 -30.50
CA ARG A 17 9.16 -12.39 -30.84
C ARG A 17 8.80 -11.37 -29.77
N SER A 18 7.61 -11.49 -29.19
CA SER A 18 7.18 -10.59 -28.11
C SER A 18 8.07 -10.74 -26.87
N ASN A 19 8.46 -11.96 -26.52
CA ASN A 19 9.40 -12.22 -25.43
C ASN A 19 10.80 -11.66 -25.74
N GLU A 20 11.30 -11.80 -26.97
CA GLU A 20 12.57 -11.20 -27.39
C GLU A 20 12.57 -9.67 -27.20
N LEU A 21 11.46 -9.01 -27.55
CA LEU A 21 11.27 -7.58 -27.38
C LEU A 21 11.25 -7.13 -25.91
N MET A 22 10.74 -7.98 -25.00
CA MET A 22 10.80 -7.71 -23.55
C MET A 22 12.20 -7.90 -22.97
N ALA A 23 12.97 -8.82 -23.53
CA ALA A 23 14.32 -9.13 -23.08
C ALA A 23 15.38 -8.12 -23.57
N GLU A 24 15.03 -7.16 -24.44
CA GLU A 24 15.94 -6.12 -24.94
C GLU A 24 16.50 -5.25 -23.77
N PRO A 25 17.81 -5.30 -23.48
CA PRO A 25 18.39 -4.52 -22.39
C PRO A 25 18.25 -3.01 -22.66
N ASN A 26 17.66 -2.29 -21.70
CA ASN A 26 17.34 -0.84 -21.73
C ASN A 26 16.15 -0.43 -22.61
N ALA A 27 15.25 -1.34 -22.99
CA ALA A 27 14.02 -0.95 -23.65
C ALA A 27 13.10 -0.17 -22.67
N ASP A 28 12.64 1.02 -23.10
CA ASP A 28 11.51 1.70 -22.45
C ASP A 28 10.29 0.76 -22.49
N LEU A 29 9.72 0.44 -21.33
CA LEU A 29 8.57 -0.46 -21.18
C LEU A 29 7.41 -0.04 -22.11
N SER A 30 7.18 1.26 -22.28
CA SER A 30 6.13 1.76 -23.17
C SER A 30 6.41 1.42 -24.64
N LEU A 31 7.67 1.53 -25.06
CA LEU A 31 8.11 1.19 -26.42
C LEU A 31 8.08 -0.32 -26.66
N ALA A 32 8.54 -1.13 -25.71
CA ALA A 32 8.48 -2.59 -25.78
C ALA A 32 7.01 -3.07 -25.89
N VAL A 33 6.14 -2.63 -24.98
CA VAL A 33 4.70 -2.94 -25.02
C VAL A 33 4.06 -2.46 -26.33
N GLN A 34 4.51 -1.35 -26.90
CA GLN A 34 4.05 -0.90 -28.20
C GLN A 34 4.39 -1.86 -29.33
N LYS A 35 5.64 -2.33 -29.39
CA LYS A 35 6.08 -3.30 -30.40
C LYS A 35 5.34 -4.64 -30.22
N ILE A 36 5.24 -5.15 -28.99
CA ILE A 36 4.53 -6.39 -28.63
C ILE A 36 3.06 -6.31 -29.03
N SER A 37 2.39 -5.20 -28.72
CA SER A 37 1.01 -4.95 -29.15
C SER A 37 0.82 -4.96 -30.67
N GLY A 38 1.88 -4.63 -31.42
CA GLY A 38 1.92 -4.72 -32.87
C GLY A 38 1.96 -6.17 -33.33
N GLU A 39 2.91 -6.95 -32.80
CA GLU A 39 3.08 -8.38 -33.11
C GLU A 39 1.81 -9.19 -32.75
N LEU A 40 1.21 -8.95 -31.59
CA LEU A 40 0.04 -9.70 -31.11
C LEU A 40 -1.28 -9.27 -31.76
N ARG A 41 -1.31 -8.15 -32.51
CA ARG A 41 -2.54 -7.64 -33.14
C ARG A 41 -3.09 -8.63 -34.15
N ASP A 42 -2.24 -9.18 -34.99
CA ASP A 42 -2.66 -10.03 -36.11
C ASP A 42 -3.08 -11.43 -35.63
N VAL A 43 -2.55 -11.85 -34.47
CA VAL A 43 -2.95 -13.08 -33.77
C VAL A 43 -4.02 -12.87 -32.70
N SER A 44 -4.68 -11.70 -32.64
CA SER A 44 -5.76 -11.42 -31.67
C SER A 44 -7.03 -12.25 -31.86
N TRP A 45 -7.06 -13.19 -32.80
CA TRP A 45 -8.05 -14.27 -32.82
C TRP A 45 -7.83 -15.30 -31.69
N SER A 46 -6.60 -15.37 -31.14
CA SER A 46 -6.22 -16.25 -30.04
C SER A 46 -6.66 -15.69 -28.69
N SER A 47 -7.15 -16.58 -27.83
CA SER A 47 -7.52 -16.27 -26.45
C SER A 47 -6.30 -15.83 -25.65
N LEU A 48 -5.20 -16.56 -25.78
CA LEU A 48 -3.94 -16.24 -25.13
C LEU A 48 -3.39 -14.89 -25.58
N ALA A 49 -3.36 -14.60 -26.89
CA ALA A 49 -2.91 -13.31 -27.40
C ALA A 49 -3.74 -12.15 -26.83
N CYS A 50 -5.06 -12.32 -26.70
CA CYS A 50 -5.94 -11.33 -26.08
C CYS A 50 -5.63 -11.14 -24.58
N ARG A 51 -5.34 -12.21 -23.83
CA ARG A 51 -4.95 -12.15 -22.41
C ARG A 51 -3.60 -11.44 -22.23
N VAL A 52 -2.62 -11.72 -23.10
CA VAL A 52 -1.30 -11.05 -23.10
C VAL A 52 -1.45 -9.57 -23.46
N LEU A 53 -2.24 -9.23 -24.48
CA LEU A 53 -2.53 -7.83 -24.83
C LEU A 53 -3.17 -7.06 -23.67
N PHE A 54 -4.13 -7.69 -22.97
CA PHE A 54 -4.74 -7.12 -21.78
C PHE A 54 -3.69 -6.85 -20.70
N ARG A 55 -2.87 -7.86 -20.36
CA ARG A 55 -1.78 -7.74 -19.38
C ARG A 55 -0.78 -6.64 -19.76
N CYS A 56 -0.40 -6.54 -21.03
CA CYS A 56 0.48 -5.48 -21.52
C CYS A 56 -0.14 -4.08 -21.36
N ALA A 57 -1.43 -3.91 -21.65
CA ALA A 57 -2.11 -2.63 -21.47
C ALA A 57 -2.18 -2.18 -20.02
N VAL A 58 -2.34 -3.15 -19.14
CA VAL A 58 -2.36 -2.98 -17.71
C VAL A 58 -0.97 -2.59 -17.19
N LEU A 59 0.08 -3.35 -17.54
CA LEU A 59 1.46 -3.09 -17.14
C LEU A 59 1.98 -1.73 -17.63
N GLU A 60 1.63 -1.30 -18.84
CA GLU A 60 2.03 0.01 -19.35
C GLU A 60 1.24 1.16 -18.70
N GLY A 61 -0.02 0.93 -18.36
CA GLY A 61 -0.86 1.90 -17.65
C GLY A 61 -1.27 3.15 -18.45
N SER A 62 -0.91 3.29 -19.73
CA SER A 62 -1.24 4.47 -20.53
C SER A 62 -2.67 4.43 -21.09
N SER A 63 -3.34 5.58 -21.15
CA SER A 63 -4.67 5.72 -21.77
C SER A 63 -4.64 5.36 -23.26
N ASN A 64 -3.50 5.61 -23.93
CA ASN A 64 -3.27 5.23 -25.32
C ASN A 64 -3.32 3.72 -25.52
N ARG A 65 -2.64 2.95 -24.66
CA ARG A 65 -2.62 1.50 -24.74
C ARG A 65 -3.94 0.88 -24.33
N ALA A 66 -4.51 1.34 -23.22
CA ALA A 66 -5.83 0.90 -22.75
C ALA A 66 -6.89 1.06 -23.85
N ARG A 67 -6.89 2.20 -24.55
CA ARG A 67 -7.74 2.45 -25.73
C ARG A 67 -7.48 1.47 -26.86
N PHE A 68 -6.21 1.26 -27.24
CA PHE A 68 -5.86 0.34 -28.32
C PHE A 68 -6.36 -1.07 -28.01
N VAL A 69 -6.04 -1.60 -26.84
CA VAL A 69 -6.37 -2.97 -26.45
C VAL A 69 -7.87 -3.14 -26.22
N SER A 70 -8.55 -2.16 -25.61
CA SER A 70 -10.02 -2.17 -25.48
C SER A 70 -10.71 -2.30 -26.83
N LEU A 71 -10.25 -1.55 -27.86
CA LEU A 71 -10.82 -1.64 -29.20
C LEU A 71 -10.51 -2.98 -29.89
N VAL A 72 -9.32 -3.55 -29.69
CA VAL A 72 -8.97 -4.88 -30.21
C VAL A 72 -9.85 -5.96 -29.59
N LEU A 73 -9.94 -5.99 -28.26
CA LEU A 73 -10.77 -6.95 -27.51
C LEU A 73 -12.24 -6.85 -27.91
N SER A 74 -12.78 -5.63 -27.99
CA SER A 74 -14.17 -5.39 -28.41
C SER A 74 -14.42 -5.86 -29.85
N ALA A 75 -13.50 -5.60 -30.78
CA ALA A 75 -13.63 -6.03 -32.17
C ALA A 75 -13.63 -7.56 -32.33
N ARG A 76 -13.05 -8.29 -31.37
CA ARG A 76 -13.02 -9.76 -31.31
C ARG A 76 -14.18 -10.35 -30.50
N GLY A 77 -15.09 -9.52 -29.99
CA GLY A 77 -16.25 -9.95 -29.21
C GLY A 77 -16.00 -10.08 -27.70
N HIS A 78 -14.80 -9.74 -27.22
CA HIS A 78 -14.45 -9.76 -25.79
C HIS A 78 -14.79 -8.44 -25.11
N VAL A 79 -16.05 -8.04 -25.24
CA VAL A 79 -16.57 -6.74 -24.81
C VAL A 79 -16.42 -6.54 -23.29
N GLU A 80 -16.54 -7.59 -22.51
CA GLU A 80 -16.49 -7.52 -21.04
C GLU A 80 -15.09 -7.22 -20.52
N THR A 81 -14.08 -7.90 -21.07
CA THR A 81 -12.67 -7.61 -20.80
C THR A 81 -12.27 -6.24 -21.37
N ALA A 82 -12.77 -5.89 -22.57
CA ALA A 82 -12.55 -4.57 -23.18
C ALA A 82 -13.06 -3.42 -22.30
N ARG A 83 -14.20 -3.62 -21.63
CA ARG A 83 -14.83 -2.64 -20.76
C ARG A 83 -13.96 -2.25 -19.56
N LEU A 84 -13.15 -3.17 -19.05
CA LEU A 84 -12.24 -2.90 -17.92
C LEU A 84 -11.17 -1.84 -18.26
N LEU A 85 -10.83 -1.72 -19.54
CA LEU A 85 -9.86 -0.73 -20.05
C LEU A 85 -10.53 0.50 -20.69
N ALA A 86 -11.82 0.42 -21.00
CA ALA A 86 -12.50 1.41 -21.84
C ALA A 86 -12.60 2.80 -21.19
N ASP A 87 -12.94 2.86 -19.89
CA ASP A 87 -13.02 4.11 -19.13
C ASP A 87 -11.66 4.84 -19.10
N HIS A 88 -10.58 4.11 -18.81
CA HIS A 88 -9.24 4.67 -18.78
C HIS A 88 -8.75 5.06 -20.18
N GLY A 89 -9.09 4.27 -21.20
CA GLY A 89 -8.79 4.60 -22.59
C GLY A 89 -9.47 5.89 -23.08
N ALA A 90 -10.54 6.34 -22.42
CA ALA A 90 -11.26 7.57 -22.74
C ALA A 90 -10.70 8.82 -22.05
N SER A 91 -9.87 8.66 -21.01
CA SER A 91 -9.44 9.74 -20.10
C SER A 91 -8.58 10.85 -20.74
N SER A 92 -7.71 10.55 -21.71
CA SER A 92 -6.85 11.55 -22.38
C SER A 92 -6.46 11.16 -23.82
N GLY A 93 -6.23 12.16 -24.70
CA GLY A 93 -5.69 11.95 -26.07
C GLY A 93 -6.59 11.25 -27.11
N ALA A 94 -7.82 10.86 -26.76
CA ALA A 94 -8.75 10.19 -27.67
C ALA A 94 -9.48 11.17 -28.61
N LYS A 95 -9.49 10.87 -29.93
CA LYS A 95 -10.28 11.61 -30.94
C LYS A 95 -11.79 11.42 -30.68
N PRO A 96 -12.66 12.35 -31.11
CA PRO A 96 -14.10 12.28 -30.84
C PRO A 96 -14.78 10.97 -31.25
N TRP A 97 -14.37 10.38 -32.38
CA TRP A 97 -14.91 9.08 -32.81
C TRP A 97 -14.45 7.90 -31.95
N GLN A 98 -13.24 7.97 -31.36
CA GLN A 98 -12.74 6.92 -30.46
C GLN A 98 -13.45 6.97 -29.12
N ARG A 99 -13.73 8.18 -28.60
CA ARG A 99 -14.52 8.36 -27.38
C ARG A 99 -15.93 7.78 -27.53
N ARG A 100 -16.59 8.02 -28.67
CA ARG A 100 -17.91 7.43 -28.96
C ARG A 100 -17.88 5.91 -28.91
N ARG A 101 -16.90 5.29 -29.57
CA ARG A 101 -16.77 3.83 -29.61
C ARG A 101 -16.41 3.21 -28.25
N LEU A 102 -15.62 3.89 -27.43
CA LEU A 102 -15.33 3.46 -26.05
C LEU A 102 -16.56 3.62 -25.14
N ALA A 103 -17.31 4.72 -25.28
CA ALA A 103 -18.55 4.93 -24.54
C ALA A 103 -19.58 3.83 -24.84
N GLU A 104 -19.72 3.43 -26.12
CA GLU A 104 -20.56 2.29 -26.52
C GLU A 104 -20.15 0.99 -25.79
N ILE A 105 -18.87 0.75 -25.54
CA ILE A 105 -18.39 -0.41 -24.76
C ILE A 105 -18.75 -0.28 -23.28
N CYS A 106 -18.64 0.92 -22.71
CA CYS A 106 -18.95 1.19 -21.30
C CYS A 106 -20.44 1.03 -20.97
N ASP A 107 -21.30 1.35 -21.94
CA ASP A 107 -22.76 1.33 -21.84
C ASP A 107 -23.35 -0.10 -21.97
N ILE A 108 -22.57 -1.08 -22.44
CA ILE A 108 -23.02 -2.47 -22.53
C ILE A 108 -23.21 -3.04 -21.12
N PRO A 109 -24.40 -3.55 -20.77
CA PRO A 109 -24.65 -4.21 -19.49
C PRO A 109 -23.69 -5.40 -19.32
N ALA A 110 -23.13 -5.59 -18.12
CA ALA A 110 -22.34 -6.78 -17.85
C ALA A 110 -23.27 -8.00 -17.87
N SER A 111 -23.25 -8.78 -18.95
CA SER A 111 -24.13 -9.94 -19.15
C SER A 111 -23.52 -11.24 -18.62
N VAL A 112 -22.21 -11.34 -18.67
CA VAL A 112 -21.36 -12.42 -18.19
C VAL A 112 -20.23 -11.78 -17.38
N ASP A 113 -19.67 -12.55 -16.46
CA ASP A 113 -18.61 -12.07 -15.59
C ASP A 113 -17.26 -12.48 -16.22
N PRO A 114 -16.39 -11.54 -16.62
CA PRO A 114 -15.11 -11.82 -17.27
C PRO A 114 -14.12 -12.60 -16.37
N ALA A 115 -14.44 -12.79 -15.09
CA ALA A 115 -13.73 -13.65 -14.14
C ALA A 115 -14.34 -15.07 -14.02
N ALA A 116 -15.30 -15.45 -14.88
CA ALA A 116 -16.02 -16.72 -14.77
C ALA A 116 -15.25 -17.94 -15.31
N SER A 117 -14.05 -17.73 -15.87
CA SER A 117 -13.17 -18.81 -16.30
C SER A 117 -12.56 -19.54 -15.10
N SER A 118 -12.50 -20.87 -15.17
CA SER A 118 -11.61 -21.67 -14.33
C SER A 118 -10.15 -21.30 -14.63
N ARG A 119 -9.27 -21.31 -13.62
CA ARG A 119 -7.83 -21.16 -13.83
C ARG A 119 -7.24 -22.50 -14.24
N GLY A 120 -6.46 -22.53 -15.32
CA GLY A 120 -5.67 -23.67 -15.72
C GLY A 120 -4.53 -23.94 -14.73
N ARG A 121 -4.12 -25.21 -14.64
CA ARG A 121 -2.96 -25.66 -13.86
C ARG A 121 -2.03 -26.42 -14.79
N PHE A 122 -0.77 -26.00 -14.85
CA PHE A 122 0.25 -26.55 -15.72
C PHE A 122 1.51 -26.88 -14.92
N CYS A 123 2.27 -27.87 -15.35
CA CYS A 123 3.51 -28.27 -14.69
C CYS A 123 4.64 -28.44 -15.70
N LEU A 124 5.79 -27.86 -15.37
CA LEU A 124 7.07 -28.04 -16.04
C LEU A 124 8.04 -28.71 -15.08
N GLU A 125 8.88 -29.60 -15.62
CA GLU A 125 9.96 -30.24 -14.90
C GLU A 125 11.27 -29.91 -15.58
N VAL A 126 12.16 -29.25 -14.85
CA VAL A 126 13.53 -28.93 -15.26
C VAL A 126 14.45 -29.96 -14.59
N VAL A 127 14.84 -30.99 -15.35
CA VAL A 127 15.60 -32.13 -14.83
C VAL A 127 17.11 -31.86 -14.81
N ASP A 128 17.86 -32.65 -14.03
CA ASP A 128 19.30 -32.44 -13.78
C ASP A 128 20.19 -32.53 -15.03
N ASP A 129 19.70 -33.17 -16.11
CA ASP A 129 20.37 -33.22 -17.41
C ASP A 129 20.15 -31.94 -18.26
N GLY A 130 19.38 -30.98 -17.75
CA GLY A 130 19.07 -29.70 -18.40
C GLY A 130 17.84 -29.74 -19.31
N GLN A 131 17.14 -30.88 -19.46
CA GLN A 131 15.90 -30.93 -20.25
C GLN A 131 14.72 -30.29 -19.51
N VAL A 132 13.82 -29.65 -20.28
CA VAL A 132 12.53 -29.14 -19.80
C VAL A 132 11.41 -30.02 -20.34
N ARG A 133 10.61 -30.59 -19.46
CA ARG A 133 9.47 -31.47 -19.81
C ARG A 133 8.16 -30.88 -19.32
N MET A 134 7.14 -30.90 -20.16
CA MET A 134 5.77 -30.53 -19.77
C MET A 134 4.97 -31.81 -19.53
N SER A 135 4.19 -31.87 -18.45
CA SER A 135 3.27 -33.00 -18.24
C SER A 135 2.00 -32.83 -19.09
N GLU A 136 1.53 -33.92 -19.72
CA GLU A 136 0.37 -33.88 -20.61
C GLU A 136 -0.94 -33.75 -19.82
N GLY A 137 -1.56 -32.56 -19.89
CA GLY A 137 -2.94 -32.30 -19.44
C GLY A 137 -3.07 -31.63 -18.06
N PRO A 138 -4.29 -31.18 -17.69
CA PRO A 138 -4.56 -30.61 -16.37
C PRO A 138 -4.19 -31.65 -15.29
N VAL A 139 -3.15 -31.34 -14.52
CA VAL A 139 -2.53 -32.29 -13.59
C VAL A 139 -3.47 -32.48 -12.39
N SER A 140 -3.75 -33.73 -12.02
CA SER A 140 -4.41 -34.04 -10.75
C SER A 140 -3.53 -33.61 -9.58
N GLU A 141 -4.11 -33.27 -8.42
CA GLU A 141 -3.36 -32.82 -7.24
C GLU A 141 -2.25 -33.81 -6.82
N ALA A 142 -2.42 -35.10 -7.10
CA ALA A 142 -1.44 -36.14 -6.82
C ALA A 142 -0.22 -36.13 -7.78
N GLY A 143 -0.37 -35.68 -9.04
CA GLY A 143 0.73 -35.65 -10.01
C GLY A 143 1.67 -34.45 -9.85
N VAL A 144 1.15 -33.34 -9.31
CA VAL A 144 1.93 -32.10 -9.06
C VAL A 144 2.99 -32.30 -7.98
N LEU A 145 2.76 -33.22 -7.04
CA LEU A 145 3.59 -33.45 -5.85
C LEU A 145 4.55 -34.65 -5.97
N ALA A 146 4.53 -35.39 -7.07
CA ALA A 146 5.46 -36.50 -7.27
C ALA A 146 6.91 -36.01 -7.35
N PRO A 147 7.87 -36.68 -6.66
CA PRO A 147 9.29 -36.35 -6.77
C PRO A 147 9.76 -36.49 -8.22
N VAL A 148 10.78 -35.72 -8.59
CA VAL A 148 11.50 -35.93 -9.86
C VAL A 148 12.17 -37.29 -9.75
N ASP A 149 11.61 -38.31 -10.41
CA ASP A 149 12.15 -39.66 -10.35
C ASP A 149 13.56 -39.67 -10.95
N ASN A 150 14.57 -39.83 -10.08
CA ASN A 150 15.97 -40.06 -10.47
C ASN A 150 16.22 -41.46 -11.08
N HIS A 151 15.16 -42.23 -11.32
CA HIS A 151 15.24 -43.59 -11.85
C HIS A 151 14.48 -43.73 -13.17
N CYS A 152 15.04 -43.12 -14.21
CA CYS A 152 14.94 -43.66 -15.56
C CYS A 152 16.34 -43.94 -16.10
N GLU A 153 17.03 -44.91 -15.50
CA GLU A 153 17.94 -45.75 -16.29
C GLU A 153 17.08 -46.59 -17.24
N ARG A 154 16.67 -46.01 -18.37
CA ARG A 154 16.40 -46.80 -19.56
C ARG A 154 17.63 -46.68 -20.45
N GLU A 155 18.42 -47.74 -20.46
CA GLU A 155 19.45 -47.97 -21.46
C GLU A 155 18.88 -47.72 -22.87
N GLY A 156 19.55 -46.83 -23.63
CA GLY A 156 19.51 -46.86 -25.09
C GLY A 156 18.45 -46.01 -25.82
N ALA A 157 18.20 -44.76 -25.43
CA ALA A 157 17.55 -43.79 -26.31
C ALA A 157 18.39 -42.51 -26.46
N PRO A 158 18.57 -41.97 -27.69
CA PRO A 158 19.47 -40.86 -27.94
C PRO A 158 18.96 -39.58 -27.29
N SER A 159 19.88 -38.75 -26.80
CA SER A 159 19.62 -37.40 -26.32
C SER A 159 18.96 -36.56 -27.43
N VAL A 160 17.72 -36.16 -27.21
CA VAL A 160 17.04 -35.16 -28.05
C VAL A 160 17.01 -33.84 -27.26
N PRO A 161 17.48 -32.72 -27.81
CA PRO A 161 17.47 -31.42 -27.14
C PRO A 161 16.09 -30.72 -27.20
N ASP A 162 15.64 -30.25 -26.04
CA ASP A 162 15.12 -28.90 -25.72
C ASP A 162 14.13 -28.15 -26.64
N THR A 163 13.09 -28.76 -27.25
CA THR A 163 12.31 -28.01 -28.29
C THR A 163 10.78 -28.05 -28.25
N GLY A 164 10.11 -28.76 -27.33
CA GLY A 164 8.64 -28.91 -27.37
C GLY A 164 7.83 -28.08 -26.36
N TRP A 165 8.40 -27.76 -25.19
CA TRP A 165 7.60 -27.37 -24.02
C TRP A 165 6.86 -26.04 -24.17
N LEU A 166 7.48 -25.04 -24.81
CA LEU A 166 6.90 -23.69 -24.93
C LEU A 166 5.73 -23.67 -25.94
N PRO A 167 5.87 -24.22 -27.16
CA PRO A 167 4.73 -24.41 -28.07
C PRO A 167 3.57 -25.20 -27.43
N ASP A 168 3.86 -26.22 -26.65
CA ASP A 168 2.85 -27.03 -25.96
C ASP A 168 2.13 -26.24 -24.86
N LEU A 169 2.87 -25.46 -24.06
CA LEU A 169 2.31 -24.56 -23.03
C LEU A 169 1.43 -23.47 -23.66
N ILE A 170 1.90 -22.84 -24.73
CA ILE A 170 1.14 -21.83 -25.50
C ILE A 170 -0.17 -22.44 -26.01
N THR A 171 -0.10 -23.64 -26.58
CA THR A 171 -1.27 -24.39 -27.06
C THR A 171 -2.26 -24.68 -25.95
N ALA A 172 -1.77 -25.04 -24.76
CA ALA A 172 -2.62 -25.36 -23.63
C ALA A 172 -3.29 -24.12 -23.04
N LEU A 173 -2.55 -23.01 -22.89
CA LEU A 173 -3.06 -21.73 -22.39
C LEU A 173 -4.08 -21.08 -23.35
N ASP A 174 -3.95 -21.30 -24.67
CA ASP A 174 -4.88 -20.74 -25.67
C ASP A 174 -6.26 -21.42 -25.67
N ARG A 175 -6.37 -22.63 -25.12
CA ARG A 175 -7.65 -23.33 -24.97
C ARG A 175 -8.50 -22.78 -23.83
N GLU A 176 -7.90 -22.04 -22.90
CA GLU A 176 -8.62 -21.41 -21.79
C GLU A 176 -9.45 -20.21 -22.28
N PRO A 177 -10.65 -19.99 -21.71
CA PRO A 177 -11.45 -18.83 -22.08
C PRO A 177 -10.74 -17.52 -21.72
N ILE A 178 -11.01 -16.46 -22.48
CA ILE A 178 -10.48 -15.13 -22.17
C ILE A 178 -11.06 -14.66 -20.83
N GLY A 179 -10.15 -14.46 -19.88
CA GLY A 179 -10.43 -13.92 -18.56
C GLY A 179 -9.26 -13.10 -18.05
N ILE A 180 -9.45 -12.47 -16.88
CA ILE A 180 -8.46 -11.58 -16.27
C ILE A 180 -7.49 -12.28 -15.32
N HIS A 181 -7.69 -13.58 -15.07
CA HIS A 181 -6.87 -14.35 -14.13
C HIS A 181 -5.65 -14.97 -14.80
N HIS A 182 -4.57 -15.06 -14.04
CA HIS A 182 -3.38 -15.83 -14.41
C HIS A 182 -3.60 -17.32 -14.11
N ASP A 183 -3.08 -18.18 -14.99
CA ASP A 183 -3.05 -19.63 -14.78
C ASP A 183 -1.87 -20.00 -13.89
N VAL A 184 -1.93 -21.14 -13.19
CA VAL A 184 -0.83 -21.56 -12.33
C VAL A 184 0.15 -22.43 -13.12
N LEU A 185 1.43 -22.04 -13.14
CA LEU A 185 2.51 -22.79 -13.77
C LEU A 185 3.50 -23.26 -12.69
N THR A 186 3.39 -24.52 -12.29
CA THR A 186 4.36 -25.15 -11.39
C THR A 186 5.63 -25.50 -12.17
N ILE A 187 6.81 -25.18 -11.63
CA ILE A 187 8.11 -25.48 -12.23
C ILE A 187 8.94 -26.24 -11.19
N LYS A 188 9.10 -27.54 -11.37
CA LYS A 188 9.98 -28.38 -10.54
C LYS A 188 11.41 -28.25 -11.04
N ILE A 189 12.37 -28.02 -10.13
CA ILE A 189 13.75 -27.69 -10.49
C ILE A 189 14.70 -28.71 -9.86
N GLY A 190 15.50 -29.38 -10.69
CA GLY A 190 16.59 -30.29 -10.28
C GLY A 190 17.72 -29.61 -9.49
N ASN A 191 18.60 -30.42 -8.90
CA ASN A 191 19.73 -29.99 -8.06
C ASN A 191 21.02 -29.69 -8.85
N GLY A 192 21.03 -29.84 -10.18
CA GLY A 192 22.20 -29.64 -11.03
C GLY A 192 22.36 -28.24 -11.63
N GLU A 193 23.61 -27.84 -11.93
CA GLU A 193 23.93 -26.58 -12.63
C GLU A 193 23.25 -26.49 -14.01
N HIS A 194 23.07 -27.62 -14.69
CA HIS A 194 22.33 -27.69 -15.95
C HIS A 194 20.85 -27.34 -15.79
N ALA A 195 20.20 -27.77 -14.69
CA ALA A 195 18.83 -27.42 -14.40
C ALA A 195 18.67 -25.91 -14.12
N LEU A 196 19.59 -25.32 -13.35
CA LEU A 196 19.61 -23.87 -13.10
C LEU A 196 19.87 -23.07 -14.37
N ARG A 197 20.71 -23.58 -15.28
CA ARG A 197 20.95 -22.96 -16.60
C ARG A 197 19.68 -22.98 -17.46
N SER A 198 18.94 -24.09 -17.47
CA SER A 198 17.67 -24.18 -18.21
C SER A 198 16.58 -23.32 -17.58
N LEU A 199 16.54 -23.19 -16.24
CA LEU A 199 15.63 -22.27 -15.55
C LEU A 199 15.84 -20.81 -16.01
N ARG A 200 17.09 -20.38 -16.24
CA ARG A 200 17.41 -19.05 -16.79
C ARG A 200 16.89 -18.84 -18.22
N SER A 201 16.58 -19.91 -18.95
CA SER A 201 15.91 -19.85 -20.26
C SER A 201 14.39 -19.91 -20.15
N VAL A 202 13.85 -20.70 -19.21
CA VAL A 202 12.40 -20.84 -18.98
C VAL A 202 11.78 -19.55 -18.47
N LEU A 203 12.41 -18.90 -17.49
CA LEU A 203 11.85 -17.71 -16.83
C LEU A 203 11.59 -16.57 -17.83
N PRO A 204 12.54 -16.13 -18.68
CA PRO A 204 12.26 -15.12 -19.70
C PRO A 204 11.15 -15.55 -20.69
N ALA A 205 11.08 -16.83 -21.05
CA ALA A 205 10.12 -17.35 -22.01
C ALA A 205 8.66 -17.33 -21.51
N ILE A 206 8.45 -17.32 -20.19
CA ILE A 206 7.10 -17.22 -19.59
C ILE A 206 6.75 -15.81 -19.12
N GLN A 207 7.66 -14.84 -19.25
CA GLN A 207 7.53 -13.50 -18.67
C GLN A 207 6.31 -12.73 -19.14
N LEU A 208 5.90 -12.91 -20.39
CA LEU A 208 4.71 -12.27 -20.95
C LEU A 208 3.43 -13.10 -20.79
N LEU A 209 3.55 -14.40 -20.51
CA LEU A 209 2.41 -15.30 -20.42
C LEU A 209 1.56 -14.92 -19.19
N PRO A 210 0.23 -15.10 -19.26
CA PRO A 210 -0.67 -14.83 -18.15
C PRO A 210 -0.60 -15.98 -17.13
N VAL A 211 0.57 -16.22 -16.54
CA VAL A 211 0.81 -17.31 -15.58
C VAL A 211 1.45 -16.81 -14.29
N VAL A 212 1.22 -17.59 -13.24
CA VAL A 212 1.86 -17.50 -11.93
C VAL A 212 2.91 -18.62 -11.84
N PRO A 213 4.21 -18.29 -11.89
CA PRO A 213 5.24 -19.29 -11.71
C PRO A 213 5.37 -19.71 -10.23
N VAL A 214 5.19 -21.00 -9.97
CA VAL A 214 5.48 -21.64 -8.67
C VAL A 214 6.73 -22.49 -8.81
N LEU A 215 7.86 -21.99 -8.31
CA LEU A 215 9.17 -22.64 -8.38
C LEU A 215 9.34 -23.61 -7.21
N LEU A 216 9.43 -24.90 -7.51
CA LEU A 216 9.68 -25.96 -6.53
C LEU A 216 11.15 -26.39 -6.63
N ALA A 217 11.96 -25.94 -5.68
CA ALA A 217 13.36 -26.35 -5.56
C ALA A 217 13.43 -27.81 -5.10
N SER A 218 14.36 -28.60 -5.62
CA SER A 218 14.57 -29.98 -5.18
C SER A 218 15.33 -30.10 -3.85
N SER A 219 15.87 -29.00 -3.33
CA SER A 219 16.49 -28.90 -2.00
C SER A 219 16.46 -27.47 -1.46
N ALA A 220 16.49 -27.30 -0.13
CA ALA A 220 16.64 -25.98 0.49
C ALA A 220 17.96 -25.29 0.09
N THR A 221 19.00 -26.07 -0.23
CA THR A 221 20.30 -25.56 -0.67
C THR A 221 20.29 -24.99 -2.08
N ALA A 222 19.31 -25.37 -2.94
CA ALA A 222 19.19 -24.85 -4.29
C ALA A 222 18.49 -23.46 -4.35
N VAL A 223 17.88 -23.02 -3.24
CA VAL A 223 17.08 -21.79 -3.22
C VAL A 223 17.88 -20.52 -3.46
N PRO A 224 19.07 -20.31 -2.86
CA PRO A 224 19.91 -19.15 -3.15
C PRO A 224 20.23 -19.02 -4.65
N ASP A 225 20.52 -20.14 -5.32
CA ASP A 225 20.88 -20.15 -6.75
C ASP A 225 19.67 -19.88 -7.66
N ILE A 226 18.47 -20.29 -7.24
CA ILE A 226 17.20 -19.94 -7.89
C ILE A 226 16.93 -18.44 -7.75
N ILE A 227 17.13 -17.88 -6.55
CA ILE A 227 16.98 -16.43 -6.28
C ILE A 227 17.99 -15.64 -7.11
N GLU A 228 19.25 -16.07 -7.15
CA GLU A 228 20.28 -15.43 -7.98
C GLU A 228 19.91 -15.47 -9.46
N SER A 229 19.36 -16.60 -9.94
CA SER A 229 18.89 -16.73 -11.32
C SER A 229 17.77 -15.73 -11.63
N LEU A 230 16.83 -15.51 -10.71
CA LEU A 230 15.76 -14.50 -10.84
C LEU A 230 16.29 -13.06 -10.89
N ILE A 231 17.24 -12.73 -10.00
CA ILE A 231 17.89 -11.41 -9.97
C ILE A 231 18.67 -11.17 -11.28
N SER A 232 19.35 -12.19 -11.80
CA SER A 232 20.21 -12.07 -12.97
C SER A 232 19.46 -11.75 -14.27
N ILE A 233 18.20 -12.20 -14.39
CA ILE A 233 17.39 -12.04 -15.59
C ILE A 233 16.49 -10.79 -15.57
N ARG A 234 16.51 -9.99 -14.50
CA ARG A 234 15.61 -8.84 -14.29
C ARG A 234 14.14 -9.18 -14.57
N ALA A 235 13.71 -10.35 -14.10
CA ALA A 235 12.33 -10.81 -14.23
C ALA A 235 11.40 -10.11 -13.22
N ASP A 236 11.52 -8.79 -13.11
CA ASP A 236 10.82 -7.95 -12.12
C ASP A 236 9.29 -8.00 -12.29
N SER A 237 8.80 -8.56 -13.40
CA SER A 237 7.37 -8.72 -13.75
C SER A 237 6.81 -10.14 -13.56
N LEU A 238 7.58 -11.09 -13.04
CA LEU A 238 7.20 -12.51 -12.92
C LEU A 238 6.94 -12.98 -11.48
N SER A 239 7.11 -12.08 -10.51
CA SER A 239 7.22 -12.27 -9.05
C SER A 239 6.86 -13.69 -8.54
N PRO A 240 7.77 -14.67 -8.73
CA PRO A 240 7.46 -16.07 -8.53
C PRO A 240 7.31 -16.45 -7.06
N VAL A 241 6.61 -17.56 -6.86
CA VAL A 241 6.42 -18.21 -5.58
C VAL A 241 7.48 -19.29 -5.45
N ILE A 242 8.35 -19.21 -4.44
CA ILE A 242 9.45 -20.17 -4.29
C ILE A 242 9.22 -21.05 -3.07
N ALA A 243 9.19 -22.36 -3.28
CA ALA A 243 9.12 -23.37 -2.22
C ALA A 243 10.24 -24.40 -2.36
N ALA A 244 10.69 -24.96 -1.24
CA ALA A 244 11.75 -25.96 -1.18
C ALA A 244 11.48 -27.01 -0.10
N PRO A 245 11.97 -28.25 -0.24
CA PRO A 245 11.73 -29.30 0.74
C PRO A 245 12.43 -29.00 2.06
N THR A 246 11.72 -29.28 3.14
CA THR A 246 12.14 -29.19 4.54
C THR A 246 12.73 -30.54 4.98
N HIS A 247 13.29 -30.57 6.19
CA HIS A 247 13.88 -31.79 6.76
C HIS A 247 12.88 -32.94 6.97
N SER A 248 11.57 -32.67 6.96
CA SER A 248 10.51 -33.69 7.03
C SER A 248 10.10 -34.25 5.66
N GLY A 249 10.67 -33.74 4.56
CA GLY A 249 10.34 -34.14 3.18
C GLY A 249 9.18 -33.36 2.54
N GLU A 250 8.65 -32.35 3.23
CA GLU A 250 7.55 -31.49 2.75
C GLU A 250 8.07 -30.15 2.24
N TYR A 251 7.35 -29.46 1.35
CA TYR A 251 7.80 -28.17 0.80
C TYR A 251 7.43 -26.97 1.68
N GLY A 252 8.41 -26.20 2.13
CA GLY A 252 8.26 -24.92 2.82
C GLY A 252 8.43 -23.73 1.87
N LEU A 253 7.63 -22.68 2.05
CA LEU A 253 7.74 -21.44 1.27
C LEU A 253 8.93 -20.60 1.76
N ILE A 254 9.82 -20.20 0.87
CA ILE A 254 11.06 -19.49 1.22
C ILE A 254 10.94 -17.98 0.94
N THR A 255 10.28 -17.60 -0.14
CA THR A 255 9.97 -16.20 -0.46
C THR A 255 8.69 -16.10 -1.29
N ALA A 256 7.96 -15.01 -1.07
CA ALA A 256 6.92 -14.54 -1.97
C ALA A 256 7.39 -13.17 -2.45
N GLY A 257 7.75 -13.06 -3.73
CA GLY A 257 8.11 -11.78 -4.33
C GLY A 257 7.02 -10.73 -4.07
N GLY A 258 7.42 -9.48 -3.89
CA GLY A 258 6.49 -8.37 -3.67
C GLY A 258 5.36 -8.37 -4.71
N GLY A 259 4.14 -8.02 -4.27
CA GLY A 259 2.98 -7.81 -5.14
C GLY A 259 2.13 -9.04 -5.47
N GLU A 260 2.67 -10.27 -5.51
CA GLU A 260 1.96 -11.45 -6.06
C GLU A 260 1.67 -12.55 -5.03
N LEU A 261 1.71 -12.21 -3.74
CA LEU A 261 1.35 -13.06 -2.60
C LEU A 261 -0.15 -13.49 -2.57
N LEU A 262 -0.91 -13.18 -3.62
CA LEU A 262 -2.30 -13.62 -3.81
C LEU A 262 -2.51 -14.48 -5.05
N ASP A 263 -1.46 -14.68 -5.80
CA ASP A 263 -1.35 -15.77 -6.75
C ASP A 263 -0.66 -17.01 -6.11
N ALA A 264 -0.06 -16.87 -4.91
CA ALA A 264 0.07 -17.94 -3.91
C ALA A 264 -0.05 -17.44 -2.46
N GLY A 265 -0.95 -18.06 -1.68
CA GLY A 265 -1.30 -17.63 -0.31
C GLY A 265 -0.22 -17.87 0.79
N PRO A 266 -0.50 -17.51 2.06
CA PRO A 266 0.52 -17.38 3.11
C PRO A 266 0.53 -18.51 4.17
N THR A 267 1.42 -18.49 5.17
CA THR A 267 2.79 -19.05 5.15
C THR A 267 3.27 -19.43 6.57
N GLU A 268 2.45 -19.34 7.62
CA GLU A 268 3.01 -19.28 8.98
C GLU A 268 2.83 -20.54 9.83
N ASP A 269 2.56 -21.69 9.21
CA ASP A 269 2.81 -23.05 9.77
C ASP A 269 2.83 -24.11 8.62
N LEU A 270 3.67 -23.92 7.61
CA LEU A 270 3.71 -24.78 6.40
C LEU A 270 4.59 -26.03 6.61
N VAL A 271 4.00 -27.03 7.28
CA VAL A 271 4.33 -28.45 7.17
C VAL A 271 3.03 -29.13 6.71
N LEU A 272 2.91 -29.38 5.39
CA LEU A 272 1.69 -29.87 4.73
C LEU A 272 1.75 -31.39 4.57
N GLY A 273 1.01 -32.09 5.42
CA GLY A 273 0.98 -33.55 5.46
C GLY A 273 0.09 -34.22 4.41
N THR A 274 -1.06 -33.63 3.99
CA THR A 274 -2.01 -34.25 3.03
C THR A 274 -2.95 -33.28 2.28
N VAL A 275 -3.72 -33.80 1.31
CA VAL A 275 -4.56 -33.04 0.32
C VAL A 275 -5.78 -32.29 0.91
N ASP A 276 -6.32 -32.67 2.08
CA ASP A 276 -7.36 -31.86 2.75
C ASP A 276 -6.83 -30.51 3.27
N ASP A 277 -5.51 -30.37 3.43
CA ASP A 277 -4.85 -29.13 3.87
C ASP A 277 -4.84 -28.06 2.75
N VAL A 278 -4.97 -28.50 1.49
CA VAL A 278 -5.12 -27.67 0.28
C VAL A 278 -6.55 -27.14 0.12
N VAL A 279 -7.58 -27.79 0.67
CA VAL A 279 -8.97 -27.32 0.60
C VAL A 279 -9.21 -26.05 1.44
N SER A 280 -8.34 -25.75 2.40
CA SER A 280 -8.42 -24.50 3.21
C SER A 280 -7.69 -23.32 2.58
N VAL A 281 -6.63 -23.59 1.80
CA VAL A 281 -6.12 -22.65 0.77
C VAL A 281 -7.23 -22.38 -0.26
N ALA A 282 -8.10 -23.35 -0.52
CA ALA A 282 -9.13 -23.33 -1.57
C ALA A 282 -10.30 -22.37 -1.36
N SER A 283 -10.27 -21.63 -0.28
CA SER A 283 -11.19 -20.55 -0.12
C SER A 283 -10.43 -19.25 -0.57
N ALA A 284 -9.08 -19.11 -0.73
CA ALA A 284 -8.24 -17.86 -0.90
C ALA A 284 -8.55 -16.99 -2.12
N VAL A 285 -9.47 -17.54 -2.88
CA VAL A 285 -10.20 -17.10 -4.07
C VAL A 285 -11.72 -16.94 -3.75
N GLY A 286 -12.08 -16.54 -2.51
CA GLY A 286 -13.42 -16.55 -1.86
C GLY A 286 -13.53 -17.30 -0.50
N LEU A 287 -12.81 -16.85 0.58
CA LEU A 287 -12.43 -17.74 1.72
C LEU A 287 -13.45 -17.82 2.85
N LEU A 288 -14.34 -18.81 2.88
CA LEU A 288 -15.32 -18.90 3.95
C LEU A 288 -14.81 -19.57 5.25
N ASP A 289 -13.84 -20.47 5.19
CA ASP A 289 -13.44 -21.25 6.39
C ASP A 289 -11.99 -21.00 6.85
N LEU A 290 -11.39 -19.85 6.50
CA LEU A 290 -10.14 -19.34 7.12
C LEU A 290 -10.39 -18.53 8.41
N TYR A 291 -11.65 -18.46 8.84
CA TYR A 291 -12.20 -17.57 9.86
C TYR A 291 -11.91 -18.02 11.32
N ASP A 292 -11.49 -19.27 11.56
CA ASP A 292 -11.37 -19.83 12.91
C ASP A 292 -9.95 -20.27 13.33
N SER A 293 -8.89 -19.91 12.58
CA SER A 293 -7.50 -20.27 12.95
C SER A 293 -6.80 -19.22 13.84
N PRO A 294 -6.35 -19.57 15.08
CA PRO A 294 -5.72 -18.64 16.02
C PRO A 294 -4.30 -18.17 15.66
N VAL A 295 -3.61 -18.91 14.78
CA VAL A 295 -2.21 -18.64 14.38
C VAL A 295 -2.11 -17.45 13.42
N LEU A 296 -3.07 -17.29 12.51
CA LEU A 296 -3.07 -16.27 11.44
C LEU A 296 -3.50 -14.86 11.90
N ASN A 297 -3.60 -14.63 13.21
CA ASN A 297 -4.09 -13.37 13.76
C ASN A 297 -3.09 -12.21 13.61
N THR A 298 -1.79 -12.53 13.48
CA THR A 298 -0.67 -11.58 13.47
C THR A 298 -0.32 -10.99 12.09
N GLN A 299 -0.63 -11.68 10.98
CA GLN A 299 -0.23 -11.29 9.61
C GLN A 299 -1.34 -10.71 8.73
N ARG A 300 -2.53 -10.48 9.28
CA ARG A 300 -3.72 -10.05 8.53
C ARG A 300 -3.52 -8.77 7.72
N ALA A 301 -2.60 -7.89 8.12
CA ALA A 301 -2.30 -6.65 7.41
C ALA A 301 -1.49 -6.87 6.13
N GLY A 302 -0.53 -7.80 6.12
CA GLY A 302 0.32 -8.09 4.97
C GLY A 302 -0.47 -8.70 3.80
N LEU A 303 -1.42 -9.59 4.12
CA LEU A 303 -2.28 -10.24 3.12
C LEU A 303 -3.20 -9.28 2.38
N VAL A 304 -3.78 -8.31 3.09
CA VAL A 304 -4.71 -7.34 2.49
C VAL A 304 -3.94 -6.27 1.69
N GLU A 305 -2.72 -5.91 2.12
CA GLU A 305 -1.87 -4.98 1.38
C GLU A 305 -1.35 -5.58 0.06
N SER A 306 -1.06 -6.90 0.03
CA SER A 306 -0.78 -7.61 -1.22
C SER A 306 -1.97 -7.54 -2.19
N PHE A 307 -3.21 -7.64 -1.70
CA PHE A 307 -4.43 -7.57 -2.53
C PHE A 307 -4.60 -6.20 -3.17
N ARG A 308 -4.37 -5.16 -2.38
CA ARG A 308 -4.43 -3.78 -2.84
C ARG A 308 -3.35 -3.51 -3.90
N THR A 309 -2.14 -4.02 -3.71
CA THR A 309 -0.99 -3.79 -4.60
C THR A 309 -1.20 -4.46 -5.96
N GLU A 310 -1.64 -5.72 -5.99
CA GLU A 310 -1.94 -6.46 -7.23
C GLU A 310 -3.15 -5.86 -7.97
N SER A 311 -4.22 -5.53 -7.24
CA SER A 311 -5.41 -4.88 -7.83
C SER A 311 -5.13 -3.48 -8.38
N ALA A 312 -4.19 -2.75 -7.77
CA ALA A 312 -3.77 -1.42 -8.22
C ALA A 312 -2.87 -1.48 -9.47
N ALA A 313 -2.09 -2.55 -9.63
CA ALA A 313 -1.34 -2.81 -10.86
C ALA A 313 -2.26 -3.29 -11.99
N LEU A 314 -3.31 -4.06 -11.68
CA LEU A 314 -4.22 -4.67 -12.66
C LEU A 314 -5.35 -3.76 -13.19
N LEU A 315 -5.66 -2.65 -12.51
CA LEU A 315 -6.75 -1.75 -12.87
C LEU A 315 -6.34 -0.28 -12.68
N PRO A 316 -6.60 0.62 -13.65
CA PRO A 316 -6.17 2.01 -13.58
C PRO A 316 -6.78 2.71 -12.36
N VAL A 317 -5.90 3.13 -11.45
CA VAL A 317 -6.18 3.72 -10.12
C VAL A 317 -6.71 5.16 -10.21
N GLN A 318 -7.53 5.47 -11.21
CA GLN A 318 -8.17 6.78 -11.35
C GLN A 318 -9.67 6.78 -11.07
N ASN A 319 -10.18 5.82 -10.30
CA ASN A 319 -11.47 6.01 -9.64
C ASN A 319 -11.54 5.29 -8.30
N SER A 320 -11.78 6.07 -7.25
CA SER A 320 -12.19 5.59 -5.94
C SER A 320 -13.39 4.65 -6.08
N THR A 321 -13.35 3.50 -5.40
CA THR A 321 -14.50 2.62 -5.06
C THR A 321 -15.17 1.72 -6.11
N ARG A 322 -14.52 1.28 -7.20
CA ARG A 322 -15.17 0.28 -8.09
C ARG A 322 -14.37 -0.95 -8.48
N ALA A 323 -13.04 -0.91 -8.48
CA ALA A 323 -12.21 -2.03 -8.94
C ALA A 323 -12.20 -3.23 -7.98
N PHE A 324 -11.83 -2.99 -6.71
CA PHE A 324 -11.67 -4.01 -5.66
C PHE A 324 -12.96 -4.78 -5.35
N SER A 325 -14.08 -4.08 -5.15
CA SER A 325 -15.37 -4.70 -4.83
C SER A 325 -16.00 -5.46 -6.01
N ARG A 326 -15.60 -5.15 -7.25
CA ARG A 326 -16.03 -5.89 -8.45
C ARG A 326 -15.27 -7.20 -8.64
N ALA A 327 -14.06 -7.31 -8.10
CA ALA A 327 -13.24 -8.53 -8.16
C ALA A 327 -13.63 -9.57 -7.10
N LEU A 328 -14.21 -9.13 -5.96
CA LEU A 328 -14.61 -10.03 -4.87
C LEU A 328 -15.91 -10.79 -5.19
N ARG A 329 -15.80 -12.09 -5.47
CA ARG A 329 -16.96 -13.00 -5.55
C ARG A 329 -17.27 -13.66 -4.20
N PHE A 330 -18.56 -13.70 -3.86
CA PHE A 330 -19.10 -14.47 -2.72
C PHE A 330 -19.97 -15.61 -3.26
N ARG A 331 -19.60 -16.87 -3.03
CA ARG A 331 -20.42 -18.04 -3.41
C ARG A 331 -21.42 -18.37 -2.31
N GLY A 332 -22.67 -18.72 -2.68
CA GLY A 332 -23.71 -19.17 -1.75
C GLY A 332 -25.01 -18.34 -1.76
N THR A 333 -25.96 -18.66 -0.89
CA THR A 333 -27.24 -17.94 -0.80
C THR A 333 -27.06 -16.50 -0.31
N SER A 334 -28.04 -15.62 -0.58
CA SER A 334 -28.01 -14.22 -0.10
C SER A 334 -27.80 -14.11 1.41
N ARG A 335 -28.23 -15.11 2.20
CA ARG A 335 -28.07 -15.14 3.66
C ARG A 335 -26.64 -15.50 4.07
N THR A 336 -26.03 -16.50 3.44
CA THR A 336 -24.65 -16.93 3.69
C THR A 336 -23.64 -15.88 3.24
N THR A 337 -23.84 -15.31 2.05
CA THR A 337 -22.96 -14.28 1.49
C THR A 337 -23.04 -12.94 2.24
N SER A 338 -24.19 -12.60 2.84
CA SER A 338 -24.34 -11.39 3.65
C SER A 338 -23.53 -11.43 4.95
N GLN A 339 -23.45 -12.59 5.61
CA GLN A 339 -22.62 -12.76 6.80
C GLN A 339 -21.12 -12.69 6.47
N LEU A 340 -20.72 -13.20 5.30
CA LEU A 340 -19.34 -13.12 4.85
C LEU A 340 -18.93 -11.68 4.49
N ARG A 341 -19.81 -10.95 3.80
CA ARG A 341 -19.61 -9.52 3.52
C ARG A 341 -19.46 -8.70 4.79
N ALA A 342 -20.29 -8.97 5.80
CA ALA A 342 -20.23 -8.32 7.11
C ALA A 342 -18.85 -8.45 7.75
N ARG A 343 -18.34 -9.68 7.80
CA ARG A 343 -17.03 -10.01 8.38
C ARG A 343 -15.87 -9.43 7.57
N LEU A 344 -15.91 -9.52 6.25
CA LEU A 344 -14.88 -8.93 5.39
C LEU A 344 -14.80 -7.40 5.57
N MET A 345 -15.94 -6.72 5.67
CA MET A 345 -15.98 -5.28 5.96
C MET A 345 -15.39 -4.94 7.33
N GLU A 346 -15.74 -5.69 8.40
CA GLU A 346 -15.15 -5.50 9.74
C GLU A 346 -13.62 -5.69 9.75
N HIS A 347 -13.09 -6.58 8.91
CA HIS A 347 -11.66 -6.81 8.78
C HIS A 347 -10.95 -5.76 7.92
N LEU A 348 -11.56 -5.31 6.83
CA LEU A 348 -11.02 -4.22 6.01
C LEU A 348 -10.89 -2.93 6.84
N VAL A 349 -11.91 -2.64 7.66
CA VAL A 349 -11.85 -1.60 8.70
C VAL A 349 -10.67 -1.82 9.65
N ALA A 350 -10.59 -3.01 10.27
CA ALA A 350 -9.58 -3.32 11.29
C ALA A 350 -8.14 -3.34 10.76
N SER A 351 -7.98 -3.38 9.44
CA SER A 351 -6.70 -3.35 8.74
C SER A 351 -6.41 -2.00 8.05
N GLY A 352 -7.30 -1.00 8.14
CA GLY A 352 -7.08 0.35 7.62
C GLY A 352 -7.46 0.56 6.14
N PHE A 353 -8.29 -0.31 5.58
CA PHE A 353 -8.74 -0.30 4.18
C PHE A 353 -10.22 0.13 4.09
N SER A 354 -10.50 1.37 4.49
CA SER A 354 -11.90 1.77 4.69
C SER A 354 -12.62 2.15 3.40
N ASP A 355 -11.91 2.56 2.36
CA ASP A 355 -12.54 2.84 1.05
C ASP A 355 -13.07 1.54 0.42
N GLU A 356 -12.33 0.44 0.60
CA GLU A 356 -12.70 -0.92 0.17
C GLU A 356 -13.87 -1.48 1.00
N ALA A 357 -13.85 -1.28 2.32
CA ALA A 357 -14.97 -1.61 3.20
C ALA A 357 -16.23 -0.81 2.86
N GLN A 358 -16.07 0.49 2.56
CA GLN A 358 -17.13 1.39 2.14
C GLN A 358 -17.70 1.00 0.77
N ALA A 359 -16.89 0.48 -0.14
CA ALA A 359 -17.34 -0.03 -1.44
C ALA A 359 -18.23 -1.29 -1.30
N LEU A 360 -17.95 -2.17 -0.34
CA LEU A 360 -18.75 -3.37 -0.07
C LEU A 360 -20.12 -3.06 0.59
N LEU A 361 -20.23 -1.91 1.27
CA LEU A 361 -21.40 -1.45 2.01
C LEU A 361 -22.67 -1.32 1.15
N ASN A 362 -22.51 -0.97 -0.12
CA ASN A 362 -23.61 -0.79 -1.09
C ASN A 362 -24.34 -2.11 -1.43
N THR A 363 -23.72 -3.27 -1.15
CA THR A 363 -24.27 -4.60 -1.47
C THR A 363 -24.65 -5.45 -0.23
N ALA A 364 -24.54 -4.87 0.98
CA ALA A 364 -24.80 -5.54 2.25
C ALA A 364 -26.24 -5.31 2.77
N LEU A 365 -26.69 -6.16 3.70
CA LEU A 365 -27.99 -6.03 4.40
C LEU A 365 -28.00 -4.80 5.36
N PRO A 366 -29.15 -4.13 5.56
CA PRO A 366 -29.25 -2.93 6.39
C PRO A 366 -28.68 -3.07 7.81
N SER A 367 -28.96 -4.18 8.51
CA SER A 367 -28.51 -4.42 9.89
C SER A 367 -26.98 -4.55 10.04
N VAL A 368 -26.27 -4.88 8.97
CA VAL A 368 -24.81 -4.95 8.91
C VAL A 368 -24.21 -3.59 8.59
N ARG A 369 -24.89 -2.77 7.78
CA ARG A 369 -24.44 -1.43 7.39
C ARG A 369 -24.23 -0.55 8.61
N ASP A 370 -25.11 -0.61 9.59
CA ASP A 370 -25.03 0.26 10.78
C ASP A 370 -23.91 -0.16 11.73
N ARG A 371 -23.65 -1.48 11.87
CA ARG A 371 -22.51 -2.01 12.66
C ARG A 371 -21.17 -1.68 12.01
N VAL A 372 -21.07 -1.85 10.69
CA VAL A 372 -19.85 -1.56 9.90
C VAL A 372 -19.62 -0.06 9.81
N ARG A 373 -20.64 0.80 9.69
CA ARG A 373 -20.48 2.26 9.82
C ARG A 373 -19.89 2.67 11.16
N GLY A 374 -20.29 1.99 12.24
CA GLY A 374 -19.68 2.18 13.57
C GLY A 374 -18.23 1.70 13.64
N ALA A 375 -17.87 0.62 12.96
CA ALA A 375 -16.50 0.11 12.91
C ALA A 375 -15.59 0.93 11.97
N LEU A 376 -16.09 1.33 10.80
CA LEU A 376 -15.49 2.27 9.83
C LEU A 376 -15.30 3.67 10.40
N SER A 377 -15.90 3.96 11.56
CA SER A 377 -15.53 5.13 12.32
C SER A 377 -14.04 5.02 12.65
N MET A 378 -13.23 5.67 11.82
CA MET A 378 -11.82 5.94 12.07
C MET A 378 -11.60 6.53 13.45
N ARG A 379 -12.64 7.16 14.02
CA ARG A 379 -12.68 7.78 15.33
C ARG A 379 -13.29 6.83 16.36
N SER A 380 -12.48 6.36 17.32
CA SER A 380 -12.86 5.47 18.42
C SER A 380 -12.54 6.15 19.75
N VAL A 381 -13.41 7.06 20.17
CA VAL A 381 -13.26 7.82 21.42
C VAL A 381 -13.80 6.99 22.60
N PRO A 382 -13.14 6.99 23.79
CA PRO A 382 -13.66 6.31 24.97
C PRO A 382 -15.05 6.86 25.36
N ALA A 383 -16.01 6.00 25.71
CA ALA A 383 -17.33 6.49 26.14
C ALA A 383 -17.30 7.13 27.53
N GLN A 384 -16.34 6.76 28.38
CA GLN A 384 -16.17 7.30 29.72
C GLN A 384 -15.15 8.44 29.71
N GLY A 385 -15.48 9.56 30.36
CA GLY A 385 -14.61 10.75 30.38
C GLY A 385 -14.53 11.47 29.04
N HIS A 386 -15.49 11.25 28.15
CA HIS A 386 -15.57 11.93 26.85
C HIS A 386 -16.65 13.01 26.86
N HIS A 387 -16.27 14.19 26.39
CA HIS A 387 -17.11 15.37 26.30
C HIS A 387 -17.15 15.86 24.85
N GLU A 388 -18.35 15.96 24.27
CA GLU A 388 -18.56 16.46 22.92
C GLU A 388 -19.18 17.85 22.93
N PHE A 389 -18.69 18.72 22.06
CA PHE A 389 -19.14 20.09 21.89
C PHE A 389 -19.40 20.37 20.40
N GLU A 390 -20.51 21.04 20.09
CA GLU A 390 -20.96 21.29 18.72
C GLU A 390 -20.11 22.32 17.97
N SER A 391 -19.35 23.15 18.70
CA SER A 391 -18.49 24.19 18.14
C SER A 391 -17.44 24.67 19.16
N VAL A 392 -16.46 25.41 18.65
CA VAL A 392 -15.49 26.14 19.50
C VAL A 392 -16.20 27.04 20.51
N ASP A 393 -17.29 27.72 20.12
CA ASP A 393 -18.02 28.66 20.99
C ASP A 393 -18.71 27.96 22.16
N THR A 394 -19.26 26.76 21.93
CA THR A 394 -19.92 25.95 22.97
C THR A 394 -18.95 25.34 23.98
N PHE A 395 -17.68 25.21 23.62
CA PHE A 395 -16.66 24.73 24.54
C PHE A 395 -16.21 25.88 25.46
N ALA A 396 -16.51 25.81 26.76
CA ALA A 396 -16.15 26.84 27.73
C ALA A 396 -14.80 26.58 28.46
N GLY A 397 -14.21 25.39 28.25
CA GLY A 397 -13.02 24.93 28.97
C GLY A 397 -13.18 23.48 29.45
N PRO A 398 -12.11 22.87 29.99
CA PRO A 398 -12.13 21.50 30.47
C PRO A 398 -13.10 21.32 31.65
N VAL A 399 -13.74 20.16 31.69
CA VAL A 399 -14.53 19.71 32.83
C VAL A 399 -13.56 19.08 33.85
N PRO A 400 -13.64 19.40 35.16
CA PRO A 400 -12.74 18.84 36.16
C PRO A 400 -12.80 17.31 36.22
N ALA A 401 -11.72 16.65 35.81
CA ALA A 401 -11.52 15.20 35.84
C ALA A 401 -10.03 14.85 35.64
N GLU A 402 -9.58 13.71 36.18
CA GLU A 402 -8.14 13.32 36.14
C GLU A 402 -7.59 13.13 34.72
N SER A 403 -8.39 12.57 33.80
CA SER A 403 -8.07 12.46 32.37
C SER A 403 -9.37 12.44 31.58
N SER A 404 -9.49 13.32 30.59
CA SER A 404 -10.70 13.45 29.78
C SER A 404 -10.38 13.65 28.31
N THR A 405 -11.22 13.04 27.47
CA THR A 405 -11.17 13.25 26.01
C THR A 405 -12.23 14.26 25.61
N TYR A 406 -11.87 15.17 24.73
CA TYR A 406 -12.72 16.25 24.26
C TYR A 406 -12.83 16.13 22.76
N THR A 407 -14.05 16.34 22.24
CA THR A 407 -14.28 16.47 20.81
C THR A 407 -15.04 17.75 20.57
N ILE A 408 -14.45 18.60 19.75
CA ILE A 408 -15.04 19.88 19.37
C ILE A 408 -15.25 19.84 17.87
N ALA A 409 -16.49 19.98 17.41
CA ALA A 409 -16.77 19.99 15.98
C ALA A 409 -16.35 21.33 15.37
N VAL A 410 -15.55 21.28 14.31
CA VAL A 410 -15.09 22.45 13.55
C VAL A 410 -15.21 22.11 12.07
N GLY A 411 -15.98 22.90 11.30
CA GLY A 411 -16.12 22.66 9.87
C GLY A 411 -16.73 21.30 9.49
N GLY A 412 -17.49 20.68 10.39
CA GLY A 412 -18.05 19.33 10.20
C GLY A 412 -17.07 18.18 10.47
N LEU A 413 -15.86 18.47 10.92
CA LEU A 413 -14.86 17.48 11.34
C LEU A 413 -14.53 17.61 12.83
N PRO A 414 -14.15 16.51 13.51
CA PRO A 414 -13.80 16.54 14.92
C PRO A 414 -12.40 17.10 15.13
N VAL A 415 -12.25 17.96 16.13
CA VAL A 415 -10.97 18.25 16.79
C VAL A 415 -10.96 17.45 18.09
N ASP A 416 -10.17 16.38 18.11
CA ASP A 416 -10.08 15.49 19.27
C ASP A 416 -8.83 15.82 20.11
N LEU A 417 -9.04 16.02 21.41
CA LEU A 417 -8.00 16.33 22.38
C LEU A 417 -8.11 15.40 23.60
N ARG A 418 -6.98 15.11 24.25
CA ARG A 418 -6.98 14.51 25.59
C ARG A 418 -6.28 15.44 26.57
N PHE A 419 -6.95 15.75 27.66
CA PHE A 419 -6.39 16.57 28.72
C PHE A 419 -6.25 15.76 30.00
N ASP A 420 -5.03 15.71 30.52
CA ASP A 420 -4.72 15.17 31.84
C ASP A 420 -4.45 16.36 32.77
N ASP A 421 -5.47 16.75 33.55
CA ASP A 421 -5.33 17.76 34.59
C ASP A 421 -4.67 17.13 35.81
N ARG A 422 -3.45 17.57 36.10
CA ARG A 422 -2.60 17.01 37.15
C ARG A 422 -2.31 18.03 38.24
N GLY A 423 -2.99 19.18 38.22
CA GLY A 423 -2.88 20.24 39.22
C GLY A 423 -1.53 20.96 39.22
N PHE A 424 -0.79 20.94 38.11
CA PHE A 424 0.46 21.70 37.99
C PHE A 424 0.22 23.08 37.37
N ASP A 425 1.12 24.03 37.67
CA ASP A 425 1.09 25.38 37.09
C ASP A 425 1.66 25.44 35.66
N THR A 426 2.09 24.31 35.11
CA THR A 426 2.63 24.17 33.76
C THR A 426 1.78 23.19 32.96
N THR A 427 1.42 23.56 31.74
CA THR A 427 0.72 22.70 30.78
C THR A 427 1.60 22.48 29.55
N VAL A 428 1.82 21.22 29.18
CA VAL A 428 2.51 20.84 27.95
C VAL A 428 1.50 20.38 26.90
N VAL A 429 1.49 21.03 25.74
CA VAL A 429 0.69 20.66 24.58
C VAL A 429 1.52 19.76 23.67
N PHE A 430 1.04 18.55 23.41
CA PHE A 430 1.71 17.53 22.62
C PHE A 430 1.07 17.39 21.24
N PHE A 431 1.88 17.56 20.21
CA PHE A 431 1.55 17.30 18.82
C PHE A 431 2.29 16.05 18.32
N HIS A 432 1.55 15.06 17.83
CA HIS A 432 2.14 13.84 17.27
C HIS A 432 2.86 14.11 15.92
N PRO A 433 3.91 13.32 15.59
CA PRO A 433 4.59 13.38 14.29
C PRO A 433 3.77 12.68 13.19
N ALA A 434 4.34 12.54 11.99
CA ALA A 434 3.77 11.74 10.92
C ALA A 434 3.48 10.29 11.35
N ILE A 435 2.41 9.71 10.82
CA ILE A 435 2.05 8.32 11.03
C ILE A 435 2.98 7.42 10.19
N THR A 436 3.90 6.71 10.85
CA THR A 436 4.88 5.79 10.22
C THR A 436 4.48 4.31 10.28
N LYS A 437 3.46 3.96 11.07
CA LYS A 437 2.88 2.61 11.16
C LYS A 437 1.41 2.66 10.78
N ALA A 438 0.79 1.53 10.45
CA ALA A 438 -0.66 1.46 10.25
C ALA A 438 -1.40 1.77 11.57
N VAL A 439 -1.61 3.05 11.87
CA VAL A 439 -2.50 3.50 12.96
C VAL A 439 -3.92 3.18 12.52
N LYS A 440 -4.59 2.33 13.31
CA LYS A 440 -5.89 1.76 12.97
C LYS A 440 -7.07 2.62 13.42
N ARG A 441 -6.84 3.56 14.36
CA ARG A 441 -7.90 4.36 15.02
C ARG A 441 -7.35 5.71 15.49
N PHE A 442 -8.15 6.73 15.30
CA PHE A 442 -8.05 8.08 15.84
C PHE A 442 -8.97 8.23 17.06
N PRO A 443 -8.75 9.22 17.93
CA PRO A 443 -7.64 10.18 17.91
C PRO A 443 -6.27 9.55 18.17
N LEU A 444 -5.24 10.14 17.57
CA LEU A 444 -3.86 9.77 17.80
C LEU A 444 -3.23 10.72 18.82
N PHE A 445 -2.80 10.18 19.95
CA PHE A 445 -2.07 10.93 20.97
C PHE A 445 -0.66 10.35 21.12
N SER A 446 0.36 11.19 20.97
CA SER A 446 1.76 10.81 21.13
C SER A 446 2.38 11.48 22.35
N GLY A 447 3.33 10.79 22.99
CA GLY A 447 4.09 11.33 24.11
C GLY A 447 3.59 10.96 25.51
N ALA A 448 2.47 10.25 25.61
CA ALA A 448 1.87 9.86 26.90
C ALA A 448 2.84 9.13 27.84
N THR A 449 3.52 8.10 27.34
CA THR A 449 4.36 7.21 28.17
C THR A 449 5.64 7.89 28.65
N PHE A 450 6.37 8.57 27.76
CA PHE A 450 7.64 9.18 28.16
C PHE A 450 7.45 10.49 28.95
N SER A 451 6.26 11.10 28.91
CA SER A 451 5.95 12.31 29.68
C SER A 451 5.30 12.04 31.04
N GLU A 452 5.10 10.78 31.42
CA GLU A 452 4.34 10.41 32.63
C GLU A 452 4.95 10.95 33.92
N HIS A 453 6.28 10.95 34.01
CA HIS A 453 7.01 11.44 35.18
C HIS A 453 7.10 12.99 35.25
N LEU A 454 6.78 13.70 34.16
CA LEU A 454 6.92 15.16 34.09
C LEU A 454 5.89 15.84 35.00
N LYS A 455 6.32 16.87 35.74
CA LYS A 455 5.48 17.67 36.65
C LYS A 455 4.70 18.76 35.90
N ALA A 456 3.82 18.33 35.00
CA ALA A 456 2.99 19.21 34.19
C ALA A 456 1.63 18.57 33.86
N ASN A 457 0.62 19.41 33.62
CA ASN A 457 -0.61 19.01 32.93
C ASN A 457 -0.27 18.68 31.47
N ARG A 458 -1.07 17.83 30.84
CA ARG A 458 -0.76 17.36 29.47
C ARG A 458 -1.98 17.48 28.58
N LEU A 459 -1.86 18.27 27.52
CA LEU A 459 -2.88 18.41 26.48
C LEU A 459 -2.38 17.75 25.20
N PHE A 460 -2.94 16.61 24.83
CA PHE A 460 -2.59 15.92 23.59
C PHE A 460 -3.58 16.30 22.50
N VAL A 461 -3.07 16.64 21.31
CA VAL A 461 -3.91 17.00 20.16
C VAL A 461 -3.71 15.98 19.06
N SER A 462 -4.81 15.45 18.52
CA SER A 462 -4.80 14.65 17.31
C SER A 462 -5.01 15.57 16.10
N ASP A 463 -4.17 15.47 15.07
CA ASP A 463 -4.25 16.33 13.88
C ASP A 463 -5.60 16.15 13.15
N PRO A 464 -6.49 17.17 13.16
CA PRO A 464 -7.82 17.06 12.58
C PRO A 464 -7.84 16.81 11.07
N SER A 465 -6.78 17.17 10.36
CA SER A 465 -6.70 16.95 8.91
C SER A 465 -6.66 15.46 8.55
N LEU A 466 -6.24 14.61 9.49
CA LEU A 466 -6.17 13.16 9.28
C LEU A 466 -7.55 12.49 9.22
N TYR A 467 -8.62 13.18 9.63
CA TYR A 467 -9.99 12.70 9.45
C TYR A 467 -10.52 12.87 8.02
N VAL A 468 -9.83 13.64 7.17
CA VAL A 468 -10.27 13.91 5.79
C VAL A 468 -10.11 12.67 4.91
N ASP A 469 -8.97 11.99 5.01
CA ASP A 469 -8.65 10.81 4.19
C ASP A 469 -7.62 9.92 4.88
N GLN A 470 -7.83 8.60 4.86
CA GLN A 470 -6.99 7.64 5.59
C GLN A 470 -5.58 7.49 5.03
N ARG A 471 -5.41 7.88 3.76
CA ARG A 471 -4.12 7.89 3.08
C ARG A 471 -3.27 9.05 3.58
N LEU A 472 -3.88 10.08 4.15
CA LEU A 472 -3.15 11.17 4.80
C LEU A 472 -2.48 10.66 6.08
N LYS A 473 -1.17 10.85 6.16
CA LYS A 473 -0.35 10.44 7.32
C LYS A 473 0.20 11.63 8.11
N LEU A 474 0.03 12.84 7.58
CA LEU A 474 0.50 14.08 8.18
C LEU A 474 -0.29 15.28 7.61
N GLY A 475 -0.78 16.17 8.47
CA GLY A 475 -1.46 17.41 8.09
C GLY A 475 -0.89 18.68 8.75
N TRP A 476 0.21 18.54 9.50
CA TRP A 476 0.90 19.63 10.21
C TRP A 476 0.02 20.48 11.13
N TYR A 477 -1.19 20.01 11.48
CA TYR A 477 -2.19 20.80 12.19
C TYR A 477 -2.50 22.14 11.47
N ALA A 478 -2.24 22.21 10.17
CA ALA A 478 -2.33 23.44 9.38
C ALA A 478 -3.77 23.73 8.95
N GLY A 479 -4.52 22.68 8.60
CA GLY A 479 -5.90 22.78 8.15
C GLY A 479 -6.18 21.92 6.93
N ASN A 480 -7.41 22.00 6.46
CA ASN A 480 -7.91 21.30 5.29
C ASN A 480 -9.11 22.07 4.71
N LYS A 481 -9.64 21.61 3.58
CA LYS A 481 -10.77 22.26 2.89
C LYS A 481 -12.04 22.42 3.75
N HIS A 482 -12.26 21.54 4.72
CA HIS A 482 -13.40 21.63 5.64
C HIS A 482 -13.12 22.57 6.82
N GLN A 483 -11.85 22.70 7.19
CA GLN A 483 -11.36 23.51 8.32
C GLN A 483 -10.27 24.49 7.85
N PRO A 484 -10.58 25.45 6.96
CA PRO A 484 -9.56 26.36 6.41
C PRO A 484 -9.00 27.35 7.45
N LYS A 485 -9.66 27.48 8.61
CA LYS A 485 -9.23 28.31 9.74
C LYS A 485 -8.76 27.48 10.94
N LEU A 486 -8.42 26.20 10.73
CA LEU A 486 -8.09 25.27 11.80
C LEU A 486 -7.00 25.81 12.74
N GLN A 487 -6.01 26.50 12.20
CA GLN A 487 -4.93 27.12 12.97
C GLN A 487 -5.42 28.17 13.98
N ASP A 488 -6.43 28.96 13.63
CA ASP A 488 -7.03 29.93 14.55
C ASP A 488 -7.98 29.24 15.53
N ASP A 489 -8.80 28.31 15.04
CA ASP A 489 -9.76 27.55 15.84
C ASP A 489 -9.05 26.72 16.92
N LEU A 490 -7.96 26.03 16.57
CA LEU A 490 -7.20 25.21 17.51
C LEU A 490 -6.45 26.08 18.54
N ALA A 491 -5.96 27.27 18.16
CA ALA A 491 -5.41 28.22 19.14
C ALA A 491 -6.49 28.68 20.15
N ALA A 492 -7.69 29.00 19.67
CA ALA A 492 -8.82 29.37 20.54
C ALA A 492 -9.30 28.22 21.44
N ILE A 493 -9.18 26.97 20.98
CA ILE A 493 -9.46 25.79 21.79
C ILE A 493 -8.38 25.62 22.88
N ILE A 494 -7.10 25.67 22.52
CA ILE A 494 -5.98 25.48 23.45
C ILE A 494 -6.02 26.54 24.56
N SER A 495 -6.37 27.79 24.25
CA SER A 495 -6.45 28.87 25.26
C SER A 495 -7.51 28.60 26.34
N LYS A 496 -8.49 27.73 26.09
CA LYS A 496 -9.53 27.39 27.06
C LYS A 496 -9.11 26.28 28.03
N PHE A 497 -8.01 25.57 27.75
CA PHE A 497 -7.43 24.55 28.63
C PHE A 497 -6.37 25.10 29.59
N VAL A 498 -5.96 26.37 29.41
CA VAL A 498 -4.80 26.94 30.10
C VAL A 498 -5.25 28.20 30.80
N ALA A 499 -5.06 28.27 32.12
CA ALA A 499 -5.32 29.50 32.86
C ALA A 499 -4.28 30.58 32.46
N PRO A 500 -4.62 31.88 32.49
CA PRO A 500 -3.70 32.95 32.07
C PRO A 500 -2.34 32.96 32.78
N GLU A 501 -2.28 32.43 34.00
CA GLU A 501 -1.11 32.39 34.87
C GLU A 501 -0.27 31.12 34.68
N GLN A 502 -0.80 30.12 33.98
CA GLN A 502 -0.09 28.86 33.73
C GLN A 502 0.98 29.03 32.67
N ARG A 503 2.13 28.39 32.92
CA ARG A 503 3.19 28.29 31.93
C ARG A 503 2.79 27.31 30.83
N LEU A 504 2.90 27.75 29.58
CA LEU A 504 2.52 26.95 28.41
C LEU A 504 3.74 26.51 27.61
N ILE A 505 3.85 25.21 27.38
CA ILE A 505 4.93 24.61 26.58
C ILE A 505 4.30 23.84 25.42
N PHE A 506 4.80 24.03 24.21
CA PHE A 506 4.40 23.28 23.01
C PHE A 506 5.50 22.33 22.61
N PHE A 507 5.17 21.04 22.46
CA PHE A 507 6.11 19.99 22.13
C PHE A 507 5.60 19.14 20.97
N GLY A 508 6.50 18.80 20.06
CA GLY A 508 6.19 17.89 18.97
C GLY A 508 7.40 17.64 18.08
N ALA A 509 7.40 16.46 17.45
CA ALA A 509 8.45 16.07 16.53
C ALA A 509 7.97 16.18 15.08
N SER A 510 8.89 16.44 14.13
CA SER A 510 8.59 16.46 12.70
C SER A 510 7.42 17.43 12.42
N GLY A 511 6.29 16.94 11.91
CA GLY A 511 5.13 17.80 11.66
C GLY A 511 4.43 18.34 12.91
N GLY A 512 4.58 17.65 14.05
CA GLY A 512 4.20 18.22 15.36
C GLY A 512 5.17 19.31 15.83
N GLY A 513 6.41 19.29 15.34
CA GLY A 513 7.39 20.35 15.56
C GLY A 513 7.04 21.63 14.79
N PHE A 514 6.54 21.51 13.55
CA PHE A 514 5.92 22.62 12.82
C PHE A 514 4.78 23.26 13.62
N ALA A 515 3.85 22.43 14.12
CA ALA A 515 2.74 22.90 14.94
C ALA A 515 3.24 23.57 16.23
N SER A 516 4.26 23.01 16.89
CA SER A 516 4.83 23.61 18.10
C SER A 516 5.38 25.02 17.85
N LEU A 517 6.13 25.19 16.75
CA LEU A 517 6.64 26.50 16.33
C LEU A 517 5.50 27.47 16.00
N PHE A 518 4.49 27.03 15.26
CA PHE A 518 3.35 27.86 14.87
C PHE A 518 2.51 28.29 16.08
N TYR A 519 1.98 27.34 16.86
CA TYR A 519 1.05 27.64 17.94
C TYR A 519 1.72 28.45 19.05
N SER A 520 3.00 28.22 19.36
CA SER A 520 3.69 29.02 20.38
C SER A 520 3.75 30.51 20.05
N THR A 521 3.74 30.90 18.76
CA THR A 521 3.66 32.33 18.36
C THR A 521 2.34 33.01 18.72
N LYS A 522 1.28 32.22 18.99
CA LYS A 522 -0.06 32.70 19.34
C LYS A 522 -0.25 32.90 20.84
N PHE A 523 0.70 32.46 21.67
CA PHE A 523 0.63 32.52 23.13
C PHE A 523 1.87 33.24 23.67
N PRO A 524 1.75 34.55 23.98
CA PRO A 524 2.83 35.32 24.58
C PRO A 524 3.38 34.67 25.86
N GLY A 525 4.71 34.67 26.02
CA GLY A 525 5.42 34.04 27.13
C GLY A 525 5.51 32.51 27.06
N SER A 526 4.96 31.86 26.03
CA SER A 526 5.03 30.39 25.89
C SER A 526 6.42 29.91 25.43
N ILE A 527 6.62 28.59 25.49
CA ILE A 527 7.86 27.94 25.05
C ILE A 527 7.56 26.89 23.99
N ALA A 528 8.27 26.89 22.88
CA ALA A 528 8.26 25.79 21.92
C ALA A 528 9.49 24.89 22.13
N VAL A 529 9.27 23.58 22.16
CA VAL A 529 10.31 22.55 22.17
C VAL A 529 10.10 21.65 20.94
N PRO A 530 10.34 22.17 19.72
CA PRO A 530 10.23 21.37 18.50
C PRO A 530 11.40 20.40 18.38
N VAL A 531 11.13 19.19 17.87
CA VAL A 531 12.14 18.14 17.65
C VAL A 531 12.20 17.77 16.17
N ASN A 532 13.36 17.92 15.53
CA ASN A 532 13.55 17.74 14.08
C ASN A 532 12.37 18.34 13.27
N PRO A 533 11.95 19.59 13.52
CA PRO A 533 10.71 20.10 12.94
C PRO A 533 10.86 20.31 11.44
N GLN A 534 9.77 20.13 10.70
CA GLN A 534 9.65 20.90 9.46
C GLN A 534 9.34 22.35 9.82
N THR A 535 9.98 23.29 9.10
CA THR A 535 9.77 24.74 9.28
C THR A 535 9.05 25.36 8.08
N MET A 536 9.02 24.66 6.95
CA MET A 536 8.26 24.98 5.75
C MET A 536 7.69 23.68 5.18
N ILE A 537 6.37 23.57 5.08
CA ILE A 537 5.67 22.38 4.58
C ILE A 537 6.16 22.04 3.16
N GLY A 538 6.28 23.05 2.29
CA GLY A 538 6.70 22.87 0.90
C GLY A 538 8.15 22.42 0.70
N ALA A 539 9.01 22.58 1.70
CA ALA A 539 10.40 22.12 1.65
C ALA A 539 10.58 20.67 2.15
N TYR A 540 9.49 20.01 2.53
CA TYR A 540 9.53 18.61 2.94
C TYR A 540 9.43 17.65 1.73
N VAL A 541 9.43 16.34 1.99
CA VAL A 541 9.37 15.29 0.97
C VAL A 541 8.20 15.52 0.00
N PRO A 542 8.45 15.75 -1.31
CA PRO A 542 7.41 16.15 -2.27
C PRO A 542 6.22 15.19 -2.34
N ALA A 543 6.47 13.88 -2.22
CA ALA A 543 5.40 12.87 -2.22
C ALA A 543 4.42 13.03 -1.04
N ILE A 544 4.90 13.49 0.13
CA ILE A 544 4.07 13.69 1.32
C ILE A 544 3.30 15.01 1.20
N VAL A 545 3.96 16.08 0.72
CA VAL A 545 3.32 17.39 0.47
C VAL A 545 2.21 17.25 -0.58
N ASN A 546 2.49 16.61 -1.71
CA ASN A 546 1.51 16.37 -2.77
C ASN A 546 0.33 15.54 -2.26
N ARG A 547 0.57 14.60 -1.34
CA ARG A 547 -0.51 13.81 -0.72
C ARG A 547 -1.42 14.68 0.14
N TYR A 548 -0.84 15.59 0.93
CA TYR A 548 -1.60 16.56 1.71
C TYR A 548 -2.44 17.47 0.83
N LEU A 549 -1.85 18.06 -0.21
CA LEU A 549 -2.59 18.91 -1.15
C LEU A 549 -3.70 18.14 -1.88
N SER A 550 -3.41 16.92 -2.35
CA SER A 550 -4.37 16.10 -3.10
C SER A 550 -5.58 15.71 -2.26
N TYR A 551 -5.37 15.29 -1.01
CA TYR A 551 -6.45 14.75 -0.18
C TYR A 551 -7.08 15.76 0.78
N ALA A 552 -6.30 16.68 1.36
CA ALA A 552 -6.84 17.68 2.29
C ALA A 552 -7.37 18.93 1.56
N TRP A 553 -6.92 19.18 0.32
CA TRP A 553 -7.19 20.41 -0.42
C TRP A 553 -7.60 20.20 -1.89
N ASP A 554 -8.03 18.98 -2.25
CA ASP A 554 -8.52 18.63 -3.60
C ASP A 554 -7.54 18.99 -4.73
N GLY A 555 -6.23 18.93 -4.46
CA GLY A 555 -5.17 19.19 -5.44
C GLY A 555 -4.84 20.67 -5.64
N SER A 556 -5.30 21.56 -4.76
CA SER A 556 -4.95 22.99 -4.79
C SER A 556 -3.43 23.20 -4.65
N ALA A 557 -2.91 24.30 -5.19
CA ALA A 557 -1.50 24.66 -5.02
C ALA A 557 -1.20 25.11 -3.58
N LEU A 558 0.04 24.92 -3.13
CA LEU A 558 0.44 25.21 -1.73
C LEU A 558 0.36 26.70 -1.37
N ASP A 559 0.51 27.59 -2.34
CA ASP A 559 0.42 29.05 -2.19
C ASP A 559 -1.03 29.57 -2.26
N GLU A 560 -1.98 28.72 -2.65
CA GLU A 560 -3.42 29.05 -2.73
C GLU A 560 -4.19 28.67 -1.45
N ILE A 561 -3.63 27.81 -0.59
CA ILE A 561 -4.33 27.37 0.62
C ILE A 561 -4.26 28.42 1.74
N PRO A 562 -5.36 28.70 2.45
CA PRO A 562 -5.47 29.82 3.39
C PRO A 562 -4.90 29.50 4.77
N VAL A 563 -3.76 28.81 4.83
CA VAL A 563 -3.11 28.37 6.09
C VAL A 563 -1.64 28.76 6.09
N CYS A 564 -1.06 28.94 7.27
CA CYS A 564 0.39 29.14 7.38
C CYS A 564 1.10 27.82 7.04
N THR A 565 1.90 27.84 5.97
CA THR A 565 2.70 26.70 5.49
C THR A 565 4.20 26.91 5.70
N ASP A 566 4.63 28.08 6.15
CA ASP A 566 6.01 28.45 6.41
C ASP A 566 6.11 29.27 7.70
N VAL A 567 6.58 28.65 8.78
CA VAL A 567 6.73 29.35 10.07
C VAL A 567 7.95 30.27 10.09
N ARG A 568 8.89 30.15 9.16
CA ARG A 568 10.07 31.04 9.10
C ARG A 568 9.63 32.49 8.93
N GLY A 569 8.61 32.75 8.10
CA GLY A 569 8.04 34.08 7.93
C GLY A 569 7.45 34.68 9.21
N LEU A 570 6.99 33.85 10.15
CA LEU A 570 6.53 34.31 11.46
C LEU A 570 7.71 34.72 12.36
N TYR A 571 8.77 33.91 12.36
CA TYR A 571 9.97 34.13 13.19
C TYR A 571 10.96 35.14 12.60
N GLN A 572 10.76 35.62 11.37
CA GLN A 572 11.49 36.76 10.80
C GLN A 572 11.25 38.06 11.58
N ASN A 573 10.15 38.13 12.34
CA ASN A 573 9.84 39.23 13.24
C ASN A 573 9.98 38.78 14.69
N PRO A 574 10.31 39.69 15.63
CA PRO A 574 10.31 39.36 17.05
C PRO A 574 8.95 38.81 17.50
N VAL A 575 8.96 37.63 18.09
CA VAL A 575 7.80 36.93 18.62
C VAL A 575 7.91 36.78 20.14
N ASP A 576 6.78 36.89 20.85
CA ASP A 576 6.79 36.82 22.30
C ASP A 576 6.82 35.38 22.84
N ASN A 577 7.76 34.56 22.40
CA ASN A 577 7.95 33.20 22.91
C ASN A 577 9.45 32.84 23.01
N VAL A 578 9.74 31.70 23.60
CA VAL A 578 11.09 31.11 23.63
C VAL A 578 11.07 29.78 22.88
N VAL A 579 12.11 29.47 22.12
CA VAL A 579 12.23 28.20 21.39
C VAL A 579 13.47 27.46 21.86
N VAL A 580 13.30 26.21 22.28
CA VAL A 580 14.39 25.25 22.48
C VAL A 580 14.34 24.27 21.31
N TYR A 581 15.07 24.61 20.24
CA TYR A 581 15.05 23.87 18.98
C TYR A 581 15.94 22.64 19.09
N VAL A 582 15.34 21.45 19.16
CA VAL A 582 16.05 20.18 19.23
C VAL A 582 16.22 19.61 17.82
N GLN A 583 17.45 19.33 17.40
CA GLN A 583 17.76 18.85 16.06
C GLN A 583 18.76 17.71 16.11
N ASN A 584 18.45 16.61 15.42
CA ASN A 584 19.41 15.56 15.14
C ASN A 584 20.45 16.08 14.14
N SER A 585 21.72 16.12 14.53
CA SER A 585 22.81 16.55 13.64
C SER A 585 23.12 15.55 12.53
N GLY A 586 22.68 14.29 12.67
CA GLY A 586 22.80 13.26 11.62
C GLY A 586 21.69 13.28 10.56
N ASP A 587 20.72 14.19 10.68
CA ASP A 587 19.60 14.33 9.75
C ASP A 587 19.90 15.43 8.70
N SER A 588 20.72 15.10 7.71
CA SER A 588 21.19 16.07 6.70
C SER A 588 20.04 16.78 5.98
N ASP A 589 18.98 16.04 5.63
CA ASP A 589 17.84 16.59 4.91
C ASP A 589 17.12 17.68 5.74
N HIS A 590 16.87 17.45 7.03
CA HIS A 590 16.28 18.48 7.89
C HIS A 590 17.26 19.59 8.26
N MET A 591 18.55 19.28 8.37
CA MET A 591 19.58 20.29 8.61
C MET A 591 19.56 21.33 7.47
N ASP A 592 19.57 20.87 6.23
CA ASP A 592 19.69 21.71 5.03
C ASP A 592 18.36 22.39 4.66
N ASN A 593 17.23 21.67 4.75
CA ASN A 593 15.94 22.18 4.28
C ASN A 593 15.10 22.87 5.35
N HIS A 594 15.39 22.66 6.64
CA HIS A 594 14.56 23.17 7.73
C HIS A 594 15.34 23.94 8.81
N TYR A 595 16.38 23.36 9.40
CA TYR A 595 17.14 23.97 10.49
C TYR A 595 17.91 25.20 10.03
N ALA A 596 18.82 25.06 9.06
CA ALA A 596 19.64 26.18 8.59
C ALA A 596 18.77 27.33 8.03
N PRO A 597 17.78 27.07 7.14
CA PRO A 597 16.90 28.14 6.65
C PRO A 597 16.05 28.81 7.74
N PHE A 598 15.72 28.11 8.83
CA PHE A 598 15.01 28.71 9.96
C PHE A 598 15.93 29.62 10.75
N MET A 599 17.14 29.16 11.09
CA MET A 599 18.13 29.96 11.82
C MET A 599 18.56 31.20 11.04
N ASP A 600 18.75 31.07 9.72
CA ASP A 600 19.11 32.19 8.83
C ASP A 600 18.00 33.25 8.72
N ALA A 601 16.75 32.86 8.96
CA ALA A 601 15.60 33.76 8.93
C ALA A 601 15.41 34.55 10.24
N LEU A 602 16.12 34.22 11.32
CA LEU A 602 15.90 34.83 12.63
C LEU A 602 16.46 36.26 12.71
N PRO A 603 15.74 37.20 13.37
CA PRO A 603 16.28 38.50 13.69
C PRO A 603 17.35 38.40 14.78
N LYS A 604 18.19 39.43 14.94
CA LYS A 604 19.33 39.41 15.89
C LYS A 604 18.92 39.20 17.35
N ASP A 605 17.73 39.62 17.74
CA ASP A 605 17.16 39.55 19.08
C ASP A 605 16.24 38.33 19.28
N HIS A 606 16.45 37.27 18.48
CA HIS A 606 15.68 36.04 18.61
C HIS A 606 15.89 35.35 19.97
N ARG A 607 14.85 34.67 20.47
CA ARG A 607 14.88 33.84 21.67
C ARG A 607 14.81 32.36 21.30
N VAL A 608 15.71 31.94 20.42
CA VAL A 608 15.83 30.55 19.94
C VAL A 608 17.17 30.00 20.38
N SER A 609 17.15 28.95 21.18
CA SER A 609 18.33 28.17 21.59
C SER A 609 18.34 26.86 20.82
N SER A 610 19.50 26.50 20.26
CA SER A 610 19.67 25.26 19.49
C SER A 610 20.29 24.16 20.35
N LEU A 611 19.65 22.99 20.36
CA LEU A 611 20.16 21.78 20.96
C LEU A 611 20.41 20.74 19.86
N LEU A 612 21.64 20.73 19.35
CA LEU A 612 22.08 19.72 18.38
C LEU A 612 22.43 18.42 19.12
N VAL A 613 21.78 17.33 18.75
CA VAL A 613 21.97 16.01 19.35
C VAL A 613 22.41 15.05 18.26
N ASP A 614 23.39 14.20 18.54
CA ASP A 614 23.69 13.06 17.66
C ASP A 614 22.76 11.89 18.01
N ALA A 615 21.73 11.67 17.18
CA ALA A 615 20.79 10.56 17.32
C ALA A 615 20.98 9.49 16.22
N GLY A 616 22.09 9.53 15.48
CA GLY A 616 22.37 8.66 14.34
C GLY A 616 21.97 9.24 12.98
N GLU A 617 22.31 8.53 11.90
CA GLU A 617 22.03 8.98 10.52
C GLU A 617 20.53 8.97 10.16
N GLY A 618 20.11 10.02 9.44
CA GLY A 618 18.76 10.15 8.90
C GLY A 618 17.74 10.79 9.86
N HIS A 619 16.46 10.74 9.48
CA HIS A 619 15.36 11.37 10.22
C HIS A 619 14.94 10.57 11.47
N VAL A 620 15.85 10.50 12.44
CA VAL A 620 15.68 9.78 13.71
C VAL A 620 15.52 10.80 14.86
N PRO A 621 14.47 10.69 15.69
CA PRO A 621 14.34 11.55 16.86
C PRO A 621 15.31 11.10 17.97
N PRO A 622 15.72 12.01 18.87
CA PRO A 622 16.44 11.63 20.08
C PRO A 622 15.69 10.55 20.89
N PRO A 623 16.40 9.69 21.64
CA PRO A 623 15.79 8.68 22.50
C PRO A 623 14.78 9.27 23.48
N ARG A 624 13.73 8.49 23.81
CA ARG A 624 12.62 8.94 24.67
C ARG A 624 13.06 9.47 26.02
N ASP A 625 14.05 8.84 26.65
CA ASP A 625 14.56 9.27 27.95
C ASP A 625 15.24 10.65 27.85
N GLN A 626 15.97 10.89 26.77
CA GLN A 626 16.58 12.19 26.49
C GLN A 626 15.52 13.27 26.21
N LEU A 627 14.47 12.95 25.44
CA LEU A 627 13.34 13.86 25.24
C LEU A 627 12.61 14.18 26.56
N GLY A 628 12.47 13.19 27.44
CA GLY A 628 11.94 13.37 28.79
C GLY A 628 12.79 14.33 29.61
N GLN A 629 14.10 14.13 29.63
CA GLN A 629 15.05 15.02 30.32
C GLN A 629 15.01 16.45 29.80
N ILE A 630 14.99 16.65 28.48
CA ILE A 630 14.90 17.98 27.87
C ILE A 630 13.62 18.69 28.33
N LEU A 631 12.47 18.00 28.28
CA LEU A 631 11.22 18.58 28.75
C LEU A 631 11.22 18.84 30.25
N GLU A 632 11.81 17.97 31.07
CA GLU A 632 11.94 18.16 32.50
C GLU A 632 12.77 19.41 32.85
N GLU A 633 13.92 19.60 32.18
CA GLU A 633 14.75 20.81 32.33
C GLU A 633 13.96 22.06 31.95
N VAL A 634 13.29 22.05 30.79
CA VAL A 634 12.44 23.16 30.37
C VAL A 634 11.33 23.43 31.38
N ILE A 635 10.60 22.42 31.86
CA ILE A 635 9.55 22.57 32.89
C ILE A 635 10.10 23.16 34.19
N CYS A 636 11.31 22.79 34.60
CA CYS A 636 11.95 23.34 35.80
C CYS A 636 12.52 24.76 35.61
N GLY A 637 12.50 25.28 34.37
CA GLY A 637 13.04 26.61 34.05
C GLY A 637 14.56 26.62 33.85
N ALA A 638 15.17 25.44 33.71
CA ALA A 638 16.56 25.30 33.30
C ALA A 638 16.62 25.23 31.76
N PHE A 639 17.36 26.12 31.12
CA PHE A 639 17.56 26.04 29.67
C PHE A 639 18.67 25.04 29.34
N PRO A 640 18.41 24.01 28.51
CA PRO A 640 19.42 23.05 28.11
C PRO A 640 20.58 23.76 27.39
N GLY A 641 21.80 23.65 27.92
CA GLY A 641 23.00 24.30 27.37
C GLY A 641 23.59 25.43 28.23
N GLU A 642 22.94 25.84 29.32
CA GLU A 642 23.49 26.81 30.30
C GLU A 642 24.10 26.11 31.55
N ARG A 643 24.95 25.09 31.35
CA ARG A 643 25.88 24.66 32.41
C ARG A 643 27.29 25.09 32.00
N PRO A 644 28.07 25.73 32.91
CA PRO A 644 29.40 26.24 32.62
C PRO A 644 30.40 25.15 32.20
#